data_AF-A0A1W9N2G7-F1
#
_entry.id   AF-A0A1W9N2G7-F1
#
_cell.length_a   1.000
_cell.length_b   1.000
_cell.length_c   1.000
_cell.angle_alpha   90.00
_cell.angle_beta   90.00
_cell.angle_gamma   90.00
#
_symmetry.space_group_name_H-M   'P 1'
#
loop_
_entity.id
_entity.type
_entity.pdbx_description
1 polymer ?
#
loop_
_entity_poly.entity_id
_entity_poly.type
_entity_poly.pdbx_seq_one_letter_code
_entity_poly.pdbx_strand_id
1 'polypeptide(L)'
;MWWKWTVPEAGYFSFDTEGSNFDTLLAVYSGSGIDALTEAAANNDVKAEAGSSPTDNPDDKTSRVTFYAEQGKLLYIAVDGYGLASGNITLNWAKISLINDNLADANGLTGETGTTTASNATATKEFGEPYHAENAGRKSLWWSWTAPTVKDDYSGFFSFDTHGSSFDTLLAVYTGTEPNNLKIVEFNDDDTSAGGTSSLSFRAQTGARYYIAVDGKDGVSGNIVLNWRRLTPAGKDNFAEAEELPKTSRMTVDLNVSATKETGEPNHAGNSGGKSLWWKATAPYDSYFAFDTHGSDFDTLLSVYTGTGVGALTKVAESDDDRNDGTSGMTFHAEEGKTYYFVVDGHDGASGNIILNWREAHPPENDNFAKAETLSGATGNTTAINTDATKETGEPNHAGDINAENTGGKSLWWEWTAPTTGSRYAFDTHGSDFDTTLAVYTGTALNALTRLASNDDDKLDENSGLSFAVEPGKKYYIAVDGYMGISGNIVLNWRAASAPANDNFTGAAPLDSATSGQVEGSNLDATEETGEPNHANTAGAYSDRIGNTSVWWKWTAPASDNFVFSVAGSDRFYKLIGIYTGSTLGSLEEKASNSGETYQNYVNFSAVKDTQYYIAVDGYQGGAGKIVLSWWIPPVGDADGNGYVNLKDALLILNILIGSDTGIKPSLKADASGNGKIGPEDLMYILRYLVSHP
;
A
#
# COMPACT_ATOMS: atom_id res chain seq x y z
N MET A 1 28.24 -48.13 25.94
CA MET A 1 27.82 -49.56 25.89
C MET A 1 27.43 -49.94 24.48
N TRP A 2 27.58 -51.22 24.11
CA TRP A 2 27.27 -51.73 22.76
C TRP A 2 26.35 -52.94 22.80
N TRP A 3 25.37 -52.97 21.90
CA TRP A 3 24.50 -54.10 21.63
C TRP A 3 24.64 -54.57 20.18
N LYS A 4 24.42 -55.88 19.96
CA LYS A 4 24.24 -56.45 18.62
C LYS A 4 22.76 -56.73 18.43
N TRP A 5 22.20 -56.28 17.31
CA TRP A 5 20.80 -56.47 17.00
C TRP A 5 20.65 -56.96 15.56
N THR A 6 20.01 -58.12 15.39
CA THR A 6 19.68 -58.66 14.07
C THR A 6 18.26 -58.25 13.74
N VAL A 7 18.10 -57.60 12.60
CA VAL A 7 16.80 -57.06 12.16
C VAL A 7 15.81 -58.22 11.98
N PRO A 8 14.71 -58.26 12.76
CA PRO A 8 13.80 -59.41 12.78
C PRO A 8 12.99 -59.51 11.48
N GLU A 9 12.64 -58.36 10.89
CA GLU A 9 11.91 -58.22 9.63
C GLU A 9 12.22 -56.85 9.02
N ALA A 10 12.07 -56.72 7.70
CA ALA A 10 12.36 -55.44 7.04
C ALA A 10 11.34 -54.37 7.47
N GLY A 11 11.81 -53.14 7.69
CA GLY A 11 10.95 -52.02 8.07
C GLY A 11 11.71 -50.90 8.79
N TYR A 12 10.95 -49.89 9.22
CA TYR A 12 11.47 -48.80 10.05
C TYR A 12 11.45 -49.19 11.53
N PHE A 13 12.51 -48.83 12.23
CA PHE A 13 12.69 -49.08 13.65
C PHE A 13 13.10 -47.80 14.36
N SER A 14 12.51 -47.59 15.54
CA SER A 14 12.98 -46.59 16.49
C SER A 14 13.76 -47.28 17.59
N PHE A 15 14.90 -46.71 17.96
CA PHE A 15 15.61 -47.00 19.21
C PHE A 15 15.61 -45.74 20.06
N ASP A 16 15.35 -45.88 21.34
CA ASP A 16 15.42 -44.78 22.30
C ASP A 16 16.01 -45.24 23.63
N THR A 17 16.48 -44.26 24.41
CA THR A 17 17.01 -44.50 25.76
C THR A 17 16.06 -44.02 26.86
N GLU A 18 14.76 -43.89 26.56
CA GLU A 18 13.75 -43.39 27.49
C GLU A 18 13.68 -44.28 28.74
N GLY A 19 13.77 -43.67 29.92
CA GLY A 19 13.93 -44.37 31.19
C GLY A 19 15.39 -44.58 31.64
N SER A 20 16.37 -44.06 30.91
CA SER A 20 17.74 -43.87 31.41
C SER A 20 17.79 -42.68 32.38
N ASN A 21 18.70 -42.70 33.35
CA ASN A 21 18.76 -41.68 34.42
C ASN A 21 19.92 -40.66 34.27
N PHE A 22 20.51 -40.60 33.08
CA PHE A 22 21.60 -39.71 32.73
C PHE A 22 21.51 -39.36 31.25
N ASP A 23 22.18 -38.29 30.86
CA ASP A 23 22.26 -37.78 29.49
C ASP A 23 22.97 -38.77 28.55
N THR A 24 22.23 -39.33 27.59
CA THR A 24 22.74 -40.36 26.68
C THR A 24 23.10 -39.81 25.31
N LEU A 25 23.95 -40.54 24.59
CA LEU A 25 24.19 -40.41 23.15
C LEU A 25 23.83 -41.74 22.50
N LEU A 26 23.13 -41.75 21.36
CA LEU A 26 22.71 -42.98 20.69
C LEU A 26 23.12 -42.98 19.22
N ALA A 27 23.78 -44.06 18.80
CA ALA A 27 24.15 -44.28 17.41
C ALA A 27 23.98 -45.75 16.99
N VAL A 28 23.65 -45.96 15.73
CA VAL A 28 23.44 -47.27 15.11
C VAL A 28 24.41 -47.43 13.96
N TYR A 29 25.11 -48.55 13.94
CA TYR A 29 26.15 -48.84 12.95
C TYR A 29 25.88 -50.16 12.23
N SER A 30 26.42 -50.26 11.01
CA SER A 30 26.49 -51.50 10.23
C SER A 30 27.93 -51.76 9.80
N GLY A 31 28.33 -53.02 9.62
CA GLY A 31 29.69 -53.37 9.22
C GLY A 31 30.17 -54.70 9.81
N SER A 32 31.37 -55.13 9.43
CA SER A 32 31.91 -56.45 9.81
C SER A 32 32.84 -56.44 11.01
N GLY A 33 33.19 -55.27 11.56
CA GLY A 33 34.11 -55.11 12.69
C GLY A 33 34.35 -53.65 13.05
N ILE A 34 34.97 -53.37 14.22
CA ILE A 34 35.08 -52.02 14.78
C ILE A 34 35.87 -51.03 13.90
N ASP A 35 36.79 -51.53 13.08
CA ASP A 35 37.58 -50.73 12.13
C ASP A 35 36.88 -50.53 10.76
N ALA A 36 35.66 -51.06 10.60
CA ALA A 36 34.89 -51.04 9.36
C ALA A 36 33.38 -50.82 9.62
N LEU A 37 33.03 -50.10 10.69
CA LEU A 37 31.66 -49.68 10.97
C LEU A 37 31.32 -48.43 10.14
N THR A 38 30.11 -48.41 9.57
CA THR A 38 29.48 -47.25 8.94
C THR A 38 28.26 -46.87 9.78
N GLU A 39 28.16 -45.60 10.15
CA GLU A 39 27.00 -45.06 10.86
C GLU A 39 25.76 -45.14 9.96
N ALA A 40 24.68 -45.69 10.50
CA ALA A 40 23.37 -45.78 9.86
C ALA A 40 22.40 -44.69 10.35
N ALA A 41 22.50 -44.30 11.62
CA ALA A 41 21.79 -43.17 12.22
C ALA A 41 22.42 -42.81 13.58
N ALA A 42 22.44 -41.54 13.96
CA ALA A 42 22.83 -41.10 15.30
C ALA A 42 22.01 -39.88 15.74
N ASN A 43 21.76 -39.79 17.04
CA ASN A 43 21.12 -38.64 17.67
C ASN A 43 21.51 -38.57 19.15
N ASN A 44 21.64 -37.36 19.68
CA ASN A 44 21.95 -37.12 21.09
C ASN A 44 20.70 -36.87 21.94
N ASP A 45 19.64 -36.24 21.44
CA ASP A 45 18.47 -35.88 22.27
C ASP A 45 17.13 -36.19 21.59
N VAL A 46 16.11 -36.63 22.36
CA VAL A 46 14.73 -36.87 21.85
C VAL A 46 14.09 -35.59 21.28
N LYS A 47 14.63 -34.40 21.62
CA LYS A 47 14.37 -33.11 20.98
C LYS A 47 15.65 -32.27 20.81
N ALA A 48 16.27 -32.26 19.63
CA ALA A 48 17.22 -31.20 19.25
C ALA A 48 17.00 -30.72 17.82
N GLU A 49 17.02 -29.40 17.67
CA GLU A 49 16.81 -28.64 16.43
C GLU A 49 18.03 -28.68 15.51
N ALA A 50 17.84 -28.40 14.21
CA ALA A 50 18.95 -28.10 13.31
C ALA A 50 19.48 -26.68 13.62
N GLY A 51 20.61 -26.59 14.33
CA GLY A 51 21.39 -25.35 14.45
C GLY A 51 21.68 -24.83 15.87
N SER A 52 21.17 -25.47 16.93
CA SER A 52 21.46 -25.06 18.31
C SER A 52 22.78 -25.62 18.85
N SER A 53 23.50 -24.78 19.60
CA SER A 53 24.66 -25.17 20.41
C SER A 53 24.29 -26.25 21.45
N PRO A 54 25.22 -27.11 21.91
CA PRO A 54 24.95 -28.32 22.70
C PRO A 54 24.43 -28.11 24.15
N THR A 55 23.76 -27.01 24.47
CA THR A 55 23.51 -26.60 25.87
C THR A 55 22.07 -26.30 26.27
N ASP A 56 21.08 -26.36 25.38
CA ASP A 56 19.77 -25.75 25.67
C ASP A 56 18.57 -26.73 25.60
N ASN A 57 18.55 -27.78 26.44
CA ASN A 57 17.33 -28.22 27.14
C ASN A 57 17.66 -29.11 28.34
N PRO A 58 17.55 -28.63 29.61
CA PRO A 58 17.92 -29.41 30.80
C PRO A 58 16.96 -30.56 31.15
N ASP A 59 15.80 -30.67 30.47
CA ASP A 59 14.74 -31.63 30.79
C ASP A 59 14.70 -32.89 29.90
N ASP A 60 15.46 -32.93 28.81
CA ASP A 60 15.54 -34.10 27.94
C ASP A 60 16.94 -34.72 28.00
N LYS A 61 17.05 -35.88 28.64
CA LYS A 61 18.33 -36.55 28.94
C LYS A 61 18.46 -37.88 28.19
N THR A 62 17.58 -38.13 27.23
CA THR A 62 17.50 -39.41 26.54
C THR A 62 17.51 -39.17 25.04
N SER A 63 18.03 -40.12 24.28
CA SER A 63 18.27 -40.02 22.84
C SER A 63 17.32 -40.94 22.09
N ARG A 64 17.01 -40.61 20.82
CA ARG A 64 16.21 -41.47 19.94
C ARG A 64 16.67 -41.41 18.50
N VAL A 65 16.75 -42.55 17.84
CA VAL A 65 17.05 -42.65 16.40
C VAL A 65 16.01 -43.50 15.70
N THR A 66 15.66 -43.10 14.49
CA THR A 66 14.78 -43.86 13.59
C THR A 66 15.53 -44.17 12.30
N PHE A 67 15.46 -45.41 11.82
CA PHE A 67 16.12 -45.81 10.58
C PHE A 67 15.41 -47.01 9.93
N TYR A 68 15.59 -47.16 8.62
CA TYR A 68 15.17 -48.35 7.89
C TYR A 68 16.22 -49.45 7.98
N ALA A 69 15.78 -50.70 8.14
CA ALA A 69 16.68 -51.84 8.11
C ALA A 69 16.10 -53.05 7.38
N GLU A 70 16.95 -53.74 6.62
CA GLU A 70 16.60 -54.96 5.90
C GLU A 70 16.61 -56.19 6.81
N GLN A 71 15.66 -57.10 6.61
CA GLN A 71 15.55 -58.34 7.38
C GLN A 71 16.87 -59.12 7.40
N GLY A 72 17.27 -59.58 8.60
CA GLY A 72 18.46 -60.39 8.78
C GLY A 72 19.79 -59.62 8.77
N LYS A 73 19.78 -58.31 8.49
CA LYS A 73 20.96 -57.46 8.62
C LYS A 73 21.37 -57.36 10.10
N LEU A 74 22.68 -57.48 10.36
CA LEU A 74 23.23 -57.31 11.71
C LEU A 74 23.67 -55.86 11.91
N LEU A 75 23.16 -55.22 12.96
CA LEU A 75 23.48 -53.86 13.36
C LEU A 75 24.08 -53.81 14.77
N TYR A 76 24.80 -52.73 15.04
CA TYR A 76 25.49 -52.47 16.29
C TYR A 76 24.99 -51.16 16.88
N ILE A 77 24.40 -51.20 18.07
CA ILE A 77 23.79 -50.04 18.71
C ILE A 77 24.74 -49.59 19.81
N ALA A 78 25.21 -48.36 19.75
CA ALA A 78 26.06 -47.74 20.74
C ALA A 78 25.24 -46.73 21.55
N VAL A 79 25.24 -46.88 22.87
CA VAL A 79 24.76 -45.84 23.80
C VAL A 79 25.94 -45.36 24.62
N ASP A 80 26.23 -44.07 24.60
CA ASP A 80 27.26 -43.47 25.47
C ASP A 80 26.66 -42.38 26.36
N GLY A 81 27.45 -41.82 27.28
CA GLY A 81 27.05 -40.65 28.05
C GLY A 81 27.63 -39.37 27.50
N TYR A 82 26.82 -38.33 27.37
CA TYR A 82 27.32 -37.01 27.00
C TYR A 82 28.19 -36.42 28.13
N GLY A 83 29.32 -35.81 27.79
CA GLY A 83 30.14 -35.06 28.76
C GLY A 83 30.63 -35.85 29.98
N LEU A 84 30.90 -37.16 29.83
CA LEU A 84 31.25 -38.10 30.92
C LEU A 84 30.09 -38.51 31.85
N ALA A 85 28.84 -38.21 31.48
CA ALA A 85 27.67 -38.68 32.21
C ALA A 85 27.64 -40.22 32.25
N SER A 86 27.18 -40.79 33.38
CA SER A 86 27.04 -42.23 33.52
C SER A 86 25.90 -42.58 34.47
N GLY A 87 25.27 -43.73 34.23
CA GLY A 87 24.11 -44.18 35.00
C GLY A 87 23.53 -45.47 34.44
N ASN A 88 22.29 -45.75 34.81
CA ASN A 88 21.55 -46.90 34.32
C ASN A 88 21.00 -46.60 32.92
N ILE A 89 21.29 -47.49 31.97
CA ILE A 89 20.78 -47.40 30.60
C ILE A 89 19.54 -48.28 30.47
N THR A 90 18.44 -47.66 30.04
CA THR A 90 17.30 -48.34 29.43
C THR A 90 17.45 -48.16 27.93
N LEU A 91 17.38 -49.24 27.15
CA LEU A 91 17.39 -49.18 25.69
C LEU A 91 16.13 -49.86 25.18
N ASN A 92 15.23 -49.06 24.63
CA ASN A 92 13.99 -49.53 24.04
C ASN A 92 14.16 -49.58 22.52
N TRP A 93 13.48 -50.53 21.89
CA TRP A 93 13.33 -50.53 20.44
C TRP A 93 11.94 -51.00 20.05
N ALA A 94 11.42 -50.40 19.00
CA ALA A 94 10.13 -50.76 18.43
C ALA A 94 10.24 -50.77 16.91
N LYS A 95 9.62 -51.77 16.28
CA LYS A 95 9.23 -51.61 14.88
C LYS A 95 8.12 -50.58 14.84
N ILE A 96 8.31 -49.53 14.07
CA ILE A 96 7.29 -48.52 13.87
C ILE A 96 6.66 -48.75 12.50
N SER A 97 5.34 -48.91 12.51
CA SER A 97 4.53 -48.81 11.30
C SER A 97 3.87 -47.44 11.36
N LEU A 98 4.53 -46.44 10.78
CA LEU A 98 3.87 -45.19 10.48
C LEU A 98 3.41 -45.30 9.03
N ILE A 99 2.11 -45.51 8.85
CA ILE A 99 1.54 -45.28 7.53
C ILE A 99 1.80 -43.80 7.26
N ASN A 100 2.21 -43.45 6.03
CA ASN A 100 2.28 -42.07 5.58
C ASN A 100 3.26 -41.09 6.30
N ASP A 101 4.27 -41.55 7.03
CA ASP A 101 5.27 -40.62 7.64
C ASP A 101 6.31 -40.11 6.65
N ASN A 102 6.83 -40.98 5.79
CA ASN A 102 7.74 -40.58 4.73
C ASN A 102 6.98 -40.36 3.41
N LEU A 103 7.56 -39.56 2.52
CA LEU A 103 7.02 -39.35 1.18
C LEU A 103 6.86 -40.69 0.41
N ALA A 104 7.82 -41.61 0.59
CA ALA A 104 7.79 -42.94 -0.02
C ALA A 104 6.61 -43.81 0.47
N ASP A 105 6.15 -43.56 1.70
CA ASP A 105 5.07 -44.30 2.37
C ASP A 105 3.71 -43.58 2.26
N ALA A 106 3.63 -42.56 1.40
CA ALA A 106 2.46 -41.69 1.28
C ALA A 106 1.18 -42.48 0.97
N ASN A 107 0.18 -42.34 1.84
CA ASN A 107 -1.04 -43.13 1.80
C ASN A 107 -1.87 -42.81 0.55
N GLY A 108 -2.29 -43.83 -0.19
CA GLY A 108 -2.97 -43.67 -1.48
C GLY A 108 -4.41 -43.19 -1.34
N LEU A 109 -4.71 -42.02 -1.89
CA LEU A 109 -6.06 -41.46 -2.04
C LEU A 109 -6.54 -41.59 -3.48
N THR A 110 -7.86 -41.77 -3.65
CA THR A 110 -8.50 -41.86 -4.97
C THR A 110 -9.88 -41.20 -4.94
N GLY A 111 -10.43 -40.93 -6.13
CA GLY A 111 -11.78 -40.42 -6.30
C GLY A 111 -11.88 -38.90 -6.25
N GLU A 112 -13.03 -38.40 -6.71
CA GLU A 112 -13.31 -36.98 -6.84
C GLU A 112 -13.65 -36.29 -5.50
N THR A 113 -14.00 -37.06 -4.48
CA THR A 113 -14.23 -36.54 -3.13
C THR A 113 -13.91 -37.60 -2.09
N GLY A 114 -13.55 -37.17 -0.89
CA GLY A 114 -13.41 -38.04 0.27
C GLY A 114 -12.94 -37.29 1.50
N THR A 115 -12.80 -38.06 2.58
CA THR A 115 -12.23 -37.61 3.84
C THR A 115 -11.37 -38.74 4.39
N THR A 116 -10.27 -38.40 5.03
CA THR A 116 -9.41 -39.34 5.75
C THR A 116 -8.94 -38.72 7.05
N THR A 117 -8.62 -39.56 8.02
CA THR A 117 -8.13 -39.11 9.33
C THR A 117 -6.84 -39.82 9.69
N ALA A 118 -5.96 -39.10 10.38
CA ALA A 118 -4.70 -39.61 10.90
C ALA A 118 -4.30 -38.85 12.17
N SER A 119 -3.22 -39.26 12.83
CA SER A 119 -2.60 -38.46 13.87
C SER A 119 -1.11 -38.33 13.62
N ASN A 120 -0.61 -37.09 13.67
CA ASN A 120 0.81 -36.79 13.50
C ASN A 120 1.60 -36.80 14.82
N ALA A 121 1.01 -37.30 15.92
CA ALA A 121 1.64 -37.27 17.25
C ALA A 121 3.06 -37.88 17.26
N THR A 122 3.25 -38.97 16.52
CA THR A 122 4.53 -39.69 16.38
C THR A 122 5.21 -39.48 15.04
N ALA A 123 4.67 -38.58 14.19
CA ALA A 123 5.24 -38.31 12.88
C ALA A 123 6.59 -37.58 12.99
N THR A 124 7.39 -37.69 11.94
CA THR A 124 8.71 -37.09 11.83
C THR A 124 8.89 -36.42 10.48
N LYS A 125 9.60 -35.29 10.46
CA LYS A 125 10.00 -34.63 9.23
C LYS A 125 11.15 -35.39 8.55
N GLU A 126 10.95 -35.82 7.31
CA GLU A 126 11.95 -36.59 6.55
C GLU A 126 13.17 -35.71 6.18
N PHE A 127 14.36 -36.31 6.08
CA PHE A 127 15.54 -35.59 5.63
C PHE A 127 15.35 -35.11 4.18
N GLY A 128 15.44 -33.80 3.98
CA GLY A 128 15.25 -33.18 2.67
C GLY A 128 13.85 -32.68 2.37
N GLU A 129 12.89 -32.96 3.26
CA GLU A 129 11.53 -32.42 3.17
C GLU A 129 11.53 -30.88 3.23
N PRO A 130 10.73 -30.18 2.40
CA PRO A 130 10.60 -28.72 2.48
C PRO A 130 9.81 -28.28 3.71
N TYR A 131 9.88 -26.99 4.05
CA TYR A 131 8.89 -26.40 4.95
C TYR A 131 7.55 -26.27 4.23
N HIS A 132 6.49 -26.78 4.83
CA HIS A 132 5.14 -26.71 4.27
C HIS A 132 4.53 -25.35 4.57
N ALA A 133 3.90 -24.75 3.57
CA ALA A 133 3.36 -23.40 3.63
C ALA A 133 4.33 -22.36 4.21
N GLU A 134 5.62 -22.48 3.88
CA GLU A 134 6.72 -21.60 4.33
C GLU A 134 6.93 -21.53 5.86
N ASN A 135 6.31 -22.43 6.63
CA ASN A 135 6.36 -22.46 8.09
C ASN A 135 7.15 -23.66 8.63
N ALA A 136 7.70 -23.50 9.85
CA ALA A 136 8.52 -24.50 10.51
C ALA A 136 7.69 -25.68 11.07
N GLY A 137 7.30 -26.61 10.21
CA GLY A 137 6.73 -27.90 10.58
C GLY A 137 7.79 -28.95 10.98
N ARG A 138 7.38 -30.01 11.70
CA ARG A 138 8.27 -31.12 12.15
C ARG A 138 7.61 -32.51 12.21
N LYS A 139 6.31 -32.61 11.92
CA LYS A 139 5.48 -33.79 12.14
C LYS A 139 4.52 -33.94 10.95
N SER A 140 5.08 -34.00 9.75
CA SER A 140 4.31 -34.12 8.52
C SER A 140 3.81 -35.56 8.32
N LEU A 141 2.63 -35.67 7.73
CA LEU A 141 2.15 -36.90 7.13
C LEU A 141 1.84 -36.67 5.65
N TRP A 142 2.04 -37.70 4.85
CA TRP A 142 2.00 -37.66 3.40
C TRP A 142 0.89 -38.51 2.81
N TRP A 143 0.09 -37.95 1.92
CA TRP A 143 -0.84 -38.70 1.08
C TRP A 143 -0.41 -38.60 -0.37
N SER A 144 -0.72 -39.64 -1.13
CA SER A 144 -0.54 -39.61 -2.57
C SER A 144 -1.89 -39.75 -3.26
N TRP A 145 -2.30 -38.74 -4.00
CA TRP A 145 -3.61 -38.72 -4.67
C TRP A 145 -3.41 -38.76 -6.17
N THR A 146 -4.10 -39.70 -6.83
CA THR A 146 -4.10 -39.77 -8.30
C THR A 146 -5.36 -39.09 -8.82
N ALA A 147 -5.17 -38.01 -9.58
CA ALA A 147 -6.26 -37.22 -10.12
C ALA A 147 -7.16 -38.10 -11.01
N PRO A 148 -8.46 -38.22 -10.71
CA PRO A 148 -9.35 -39.09 -11.46
C PRO A 148 -9.48 -38.64 -12.92
N THR A 149 -9.83 -39.58 -13.80
CA THR A 149 -10.17 -39.25 -15.19
C THR A 149 -11.56 -38.64 -15.24
N VAL A 150 -11.60 -37.34 -15.44
CA VAL A 150 -12.82 -36.57 -15.61
C VAL A 150 -13.19 -36.55 -17.10
N LYS A 151 -14.47 -36.72 -17.44
CA LYS A 151 -14.96 -36.85 -18.83
C LYS A 151 -15.62 -35.59 -19.38
N ASP A 152 -15.71 -34.53 -18.59
CA ASP A 152 -16.26 -33.24 -19.03
C ASP A 152 -15.14 -32.30 -19.52
N ASP A 153 -15.53 -31.23 -20.21
CA ASP A 153 -14.60 -30.27 -20.85
C ASP A 153 -13.84 -29.39 -19.82
N TYR A 154 -14.04 -29.63 -18.53
CA TYR A 154 -13.49 -28.82 -17.45
C TYR A 154 -12.13 -29.33 -16.97
N SER A 155 -11.30 -28.36 -16.63
CA SER A 155 -9.87 -28.45 -16.37
C SER A 155 -9.42 -29.26 -15.15
N GLY A 156 -10.32 -29.91 -14.39
CA GLY A 156 -9.99 -30.77 -13.24
C GLY A 156 -9.58 -30.02 -11.97
N PHE A 157 -10.41 -29.09 -11.47
CA PHE A 157 -10.16 -28.38 -10.21
C PHE A 157 -10.57 -29.18 -8.97
N PHE A 158 -9.71 -29.17 -7.96
CA PHE A 158 -9.94 -29.85 -6.69
C PHE A 158 -9.54 -28.95 -5.51
N SER A 159 -10.32 -29.04 -4.45
CA SER A 159 -10.01 -28.43 -3.15
C SER A 159 -9.60 -29.52 -2.17
N PHE A 160 -8.63 -29.18 -1.33
CA PHE A 160 -8.24 -29.93 -0.15
C PHE A 160 -8.30 -29.01 1.05
N ASP A 161 -8.84 -29.50 2.16
CA ASP A 161 -8.88 -28.77 3.42
C ASP A 161 -8.59 -29.70 4.59
N THR A 162 -8.15 -29.12 5.70
CA THR A 162 -7.91 -29.84 6.95
C THR A 162 -8.99 -29.59 8.00
N HIS A 163 -10.19 -29.15 7.57
CA HIS A 163 -11.27 -28.78 8.47
C HIS A 163 -11.68 -29.96 9.36
N GLY A 164 -11.80 -29.69 10.65
CA GLY A 164 -12.05 -30.70 11.68
C GLY A 164 -10.78 -31.27 12.34
N SER A 165 -9.59 -30.86 11.90
CA SER A 165 -8.34 -31.12 12.61
C SER A 165 -8.32 -30.43 13.98
N SER A 166 -7.61 -31.01 14.95
CA SER A 166 -7.61 -30.54 16.33
C SER A 166 -6.52 -29.52 16.66
N PHE A 167 -5.82 -28.99 15.66
CA PHE A 167 -4.64 -28.15 15.81
C PHE A 167 -4.44 -27.28 14.56
N ASP A 168 -3.52 -26.33 14.67
CA ASP A 168 -3.09 -25.43 13.60
C ASP A 168 -2.28 -26.19 12.55
N THR A 169 -2.81 -26.32 11.33
CA THR A 169 -2.25 -27.20 10.29
C THR A 169 -1.48 -26.43 9.23
N LEU A 170 -0.52 -27.09 8.59
CA LEU A 170 0.11 -26.64 7.35
C LEU A 170 -0.27 -27.62 6.24
N LEU A 171 -0.84 -27.14 5.13
CA LEU A 171 -1.26 -27.97 4.00
C LEU A 171 -0.52 -27.58 2.73
N ALA A 172 0.08 -28.57 2.05
CA ALA A 172 0.77 -28.33 0.78
C ALA A 172 0.61 -29.49 -0.21
N VAL A 173 0.58 -29.16 -1.50
CA VAL A 173 0.50 -30.11 -2.61
C VAL A 173 1.76 -30.02 -3.46
N TYR A 174 2.31 -31.19 -3.81
CA TYR A 174 3.57 -31.33 -4.53
C TYR A 174 3.47 -32.28 -5.73
N THR A 175 4.40 -32.09 -6.67
CA THR A 175 4.81 -33.10 -7.65
C THR A 175 6.29 -33.48 -7.43
N GLY A 176 6.70 -34.65 -7.91
CA GLY A 176 8.02 -35.24 -7.64
C GLY A 176 7.93 -36.41 -6.65
N THR A 177 8.99 -37.21 -6.55
CA THR A 177 9.00 -38.46 -5.76
C THR A 177 10.15 -38.52 -4.75
N GLU A 178 10.96 -37.46 -4.65
CA GLU A 178 12.14 -37.38 -3.79
C GLU A 178 12.01 -36.14 -2.91
N PRO A 179 12.15 -36.24 -1.57
CA PRO A 179 11.95 -35.11 -0.65
C PRO A 179 12.76 -33.86 -1.01
N ASN A 180 14.03 -34.06 -1.39
CA ASN A 180 14.98 -33.00 -1.76
C ASN A 180 14.69 -32.30 -3.11
N ASN A 181 13.68 -32.74 -3.86
CA ASN A 181 13.39 -32.22 -5.19
C ASN A 181 11.88 -32.16 -5.49
N LEU A 182 11.07 -31.97 -4.45
CA LEU A 182 9.64 -31.73 -4.60
C LEU A 182 9.40 -30.37 -5.25
N LYS A 183 8.43 -30.32 -6.16
CA LYS A 183 7.94 -29.08 -6.77
C LYS A 183 6.58 -28.76 -6.19
N ILE A 184 6.49 -27.59 -5.58
CA ILE A 184 5.24 -27.09 -5.01
C ILE A 184 4.23 -26.81 -6.11
N VAL A 185 2.97 -27.20 -5.86
CA VAL A 185 1.83 -26.93 -6.73
C VAL A 185 0.97 -25.85 -6.10
N GLU A 186 0.65 -26.01 -4.82
CA GLU A 186 -0.13 -25.05 -4.04
C GLU A 186 0.10 -25.30 -2.54
N PHE A 187 -0.09 -24.30 -1.68
CA PHE A 187 -0.04 -24.47 -0.23
C PHE A 187 -0.91 -23.45 0.51
N ASN A 188 -1.30 -23.77 1.74
CA ASN A 188 -1.90 -22.84 2.68
C ASN A 188 -1.57 -23.24 4.13
N ASP A 189 -1.45 -22.24 5.00
CA ASP A 189 -1.33 -22.34 6.46
C ASP A 189 -2.72 -22.18 7.10
N ASP A 190 -3.40 -21.07 6.82
CA ASP A 190 -4.68 -20.74 7.46
C ASP A 190 -5.82 -20.51 6.45
N ASP A 191 -6.93 -21.23 6.64
CA ASP A 191 -8.24 -20.83 6.14
C ASP A 191 -8.87 -19.86 7.16
N THR A 192 -9.03 -18.61 6.74
CA THR A 192 -9.54 -17.49 7.55
C THR A 192 -10.91 -17.77 8.18
N SER A 193 -11.67 -18.73 7.63
CA SER A 193 -13.00 -19.11 8.12
C SER A 193 -13.00 -20.23 9.18
N ALA A 194 -11.89 -20.94 9.40
CA ALA A 194 -11.87 -22.20 10.13
C ALA A 194 -10.81 -22.32 11.26
N GLY A 195 -10.27 -21.19 11.72
CA GLY A 195 -9.56 -21.08 13.01
C GLY A 195 -8.32 -21.99 13.15
N GLY A 196 -7.30 -21.74 12.32
CA GLY A 196 -6.01 -22.46 12.36
C GLY A 196 -5.91 -23.65 11.40
N THR A 197 -7.01 -24.05 10.77
CA THR A 197 -6.99 -25.16 9.80
C THR A 197 -6.83 -24.61 8.39
N SER A 198 -6.15 -25.34 7.50
CA SER A 198 -5.77 -24.89 6.16
C SER A 198 -6.76 -25.34 5.09
N SER A 199 -6.88 -24.57 4.01
CA SER A 199 -7.58 -24.98 2.79
C SER A 199 -6.88 -24.46 1.54
N LEU A 200 -6.79 -25.27 0.50
CA LEU A 200 -6.25 -24.86 -0.80
C LEU A 200 -7.08 -25.44 -1.94
N SER A 201 -6.93 -24.86 -3.13
CA SER A 201 -7.52 -25.37 -4.36
C SER A 201 -6.53 -25.28 -5.51
N PHE A 202 -6.45 -26.30 -6.35
CA PHE A 202 -5.52 -26.32 -7.48
C PHE A 202 -6.09 -27.08 -8.68
N ARG A 203 -5.48 -26.85 -9.84
CA ARG A 203 -5.80 -27.58 -11.07
C ARG A 203 -4.98 -28.86 -11.16
N ALA A 204 -5.65 -30.01 -11.18
CA ALA A 204 -5.01 -31.32 -11.31
C ALA A 204 -4.98 -31.80 -12.77
N GLN A 205 -3.82 -32.27 -13.24
CA GLN A 205 -3.72 -32.94 -14.53
C GLN A 205 -4.31 -34.35 -14.42
N THR A 206 -5.23 -34.69 -15.32
CA THR A 206 -5.89 -36.00 -15.35
C THR A 206 -4.90 -37.15 -15.31
N GLY A 207 -5.08 -38.07 -14.35
CA GLY A 207 -4.23 -39.24 -14.16
C GLY A 207 -2.84 -38.94 -13.58
N ALA A 208 -2.49 -37.68 -13.35
CA ALA A 208 -1.26 -37.32 -12.66
C ALA A 208 -1.37 -37.63 -11.17
N ARG A 209 -0.22 -37.96 -10.57
CA ARG A 209 -0.09 -38.23 -9.13
C ARG A 209 0.48 -37.01 -8.44
N TYR A 210 -0.20 -36.60 -7.36
CA TYR A 210 0.18 -35.51 -6.48
C TYR A 210 0.47 -36.05 -5.08
N TYR A 211 1.36 -35.39 -4.36
CA TYR A 211 1.67 -35.67 -2.96
C TYR A 211 1.14 -34.53 -2.08
N ILE A 212 0.37 -34.87 -1.07
CA ILE A 212 -0.28 -33.91 -0.16
C ILE A 212 0.38 -34.08 1.21
N ALA A 213 0.99 -33.02 1.71
CA ALA A 213 1.57 -32.98 3.04
C ALA A 213 0.63 -32.23 3.98
N VAL A 214 0.40 -32.80 5.17
CA VAL A 214 -0.22 -32.11 6.31
C VAL A 214 0.74 -32.15 7.49
N ASP A 215 1.12 -30.99 8.01
CA ASP A 215 1.96 -30.84 9.20
C ASP A 215 1.25 -29.91 10.21
N GLY A 216 1.86 -29.66 11.37
CA GLY A 216 1.43 -28.64 12.31
C GLY A 216 2.41 -27.49 12.37
N LYS A 217 1.86 -26.27 12.44
CA LYS A 217 2.65 -25.07 12.66
C LYS A 217 3.48 -25.20 13.93
N ASP A 218 4.76 -24.84 13.86
CA ASP A 218 5.73 -24.96 14.95
C ASP A 218 5.85 -26.38 15.56
N GLY A 219 5.49 -27.42 14.80
CA GLY A 219 5.56 -28.82 15.22
C GLY A 219 4.45 -29.25 16.21
N VAL A 220 3.36 -28.49 16.29
CA VAL A 220 2.16 -28.90 17.03
C VAL A 220 1.59 -30.19 16.43
N SER A 221 1.00 -31.04 17.28
CA SER A 221 0.42 -32.31 16.84
C SER A 221 -0.98 -32.53 17.37
N GLY A 222 -1.72 -33.36 16.66
CA GLY A 222 -3.09 -33.72 17.01
C GLY A 222 -3.69 -34.72 16.04
N ASN A 223 -5.01 -34.69 15.93
CA ASN A 223 -5.73 -35.45 14.93
C ASN A 223 -5.88 -34.61 13.67
N ILE A 224 -5.44 -35.18 12.54
CA ILE A 224 -5.62 -34.62 11.20
C ILE A 224 -6.92 -35.17 10.64
N VAL A 225 -7.75 -34.28 10.11
CA VAL A 225 -8.80 -34.57 9.15
C VAL A 225 -8.35 -33.94 7.84
N LEU A 226 -8.30 -34.72 6.76
CA LEU A 226 -8.00 -34.22 5.42
C LEU A 226 -9.19 -34.53 4.53
N ASN A 227 -9.85 -33.48 4.04
CA ASN A 227 -10.98 -33.57 3.13
C ASN A 227 -10.54 -33.17 1.74
N TRP A 228 -11.15 -33.78 0.73
CA TRP A 228 -10.99 -33.33 -0.65
C TRP A 228 -12.30 -33.42 -1.40
N ARG A 229 -12.46 -32.52 -2.35
CA ARG A 229 -13.60 -32.52 -3.25
C ARG A 229 -13.24 -31.89 -4.57
N ARG A 230 -13.87 -32.37 -5.62
CA ARG A 230 -13.90 -31.72 -6.91
C ARG A 230 -14.69 -30.43 -6.80
N LEU A 231 -14.12 -29.36 -7.33
CA LEU A 231 -14.85 -28.13 -7.54
C LEU A 231 -15.49 -28.22 -8.92
N THR A 232 -16.81 -28.19 -8.96
CA THR A 232 -17.54 -27.91 -10.18
C THR A 232 -17.64 -26.40 -10.31
N PRO A 233 -17.40 -25.82 -11.50
CA PRO A 233 -17.68 -24.40 -11.72
C PRO A 233 -19.09 -24.08 -11.21
N ALA A 234 -19.21 -22.98 -10.48
CA ALA A 234 -20.52 -22.46 -10.15
C ALA A 234 -21.25 -22.26 -11.49
N GLY A 235 -22.47 -22.81 -11.64
CA GLY A 235 -23.29 -22.48 -12.81
C GLY A 235 -23.47 -20.98 -12.79
N LYS A 236 -22.75 -20.28 -13.68
CA LYS A 236 -22.39 -18.84 -13.69
C LYS A 236 -21.06 -18.61 -14.41
N ASP A 237 -20.25 -19.64 -14.62
CA ASP A 237 -18.93 -19.55 -15.25
C ASP A 237 -18.96 -18.98 -16.68
N ASN A 238 -19.90 -19.47 -17.51
CA ASN A 238 -20.07 -18.95 -18.88
C ASN A 238 -21.21 -17.92 -18.93
N PHE A 239 -21.13 -16.94 -19.83
CA PHE A 239 -22.19 -15.95 -20.06
C PHE A 239 -23.57 -16.58 -20.28
N ALA A 240 -23.63 -17.70 -21.00
CA ALA A 240 -24.88 -18.41 -21.28
C ALA A 240 -25.54 -19.00 -20.01
N GLU A 241 -24.75 -19.21 -18.95
CA GLU A 241 -25.16 -19.77 -17.67
C GLU A 241 -25.43 -18.68 -16.62
N ALA A 242 -25.41 -17.40 -17.02
CA ALA A 242 -25.56 -16.29 -16.09
C ALA A 242 -26.81 -16.44 -15.19
N GLU A 243 -26.59 -16.42 -13.88
CA GLU A 243 -27.66 -16.61 -12.89
C GLU A 243 -28.50 -15.34 -12.73
N GLU A 244 -29.82 -15.50 -12.60
CA GLU A 244 -30.69 -14.36 -12.28
C GLU A 244 -30.41 -13.85 -10.87
N LEU A 245 -30.15 -12.55 -10.73
CA LEU A 245 -29.99 -11.93 -9.42
C LEU A 245 -31.28 -12.12 -8.59
N PRO A 246 -31.17 -12.54 -7.31
CA PRO A 246 -32.32 -12.71 -6.44
C PRO A 246 -33.16 -11.43 -6.30
N LYS A 247 -34.46 -11.51 -6.60
CA LYS A 247 -35.38 -10.35 -6.49
C LYS A 247 -35.64 -9.90 -5.06
N THR A 248 -35.37 -10.75 -4.07
CA THR A 248 -35.69 -10.52 -2.65
C THR A 248 -34.46 -10.31 -1.77
N SER A 249 -33.26 -10.52 -2.31
CA SER A 249 -31.99 -10.22 -1.65
C SER A 249 -31.35 -8.99 -2.30
N ARG A 250 -30.42 -8.33 -1.62
CA ARG A 250 -29.58 -7.24 -2.13
C ARG A 250 -28.10 -7.61 -2.14
N MET A 251 -27.83 -8.91 -2.05
CA MET A 251 -26.51 -9.51 -1.90
C MET A 251 -26.55 -10.96 -2.39
N THR A 252 -25.45 -11.40 -3.00
CA THR A 252 -25.12 -12.82 -3.22
C THR A 252 -23.69 -13.08 -2.73
N VAL A 253 -23.41 -14.33 -2.36
CA VAL A 253 -22.07 -14.80 -1.98
C VAL A 253 -21.74 -16.01 -2.83
N ASP A 254 -20.62 -15.96 -3.52
CA ASP A 254 -20.17 -16.96 -4.48
C ASP A 254 -18.63 -17.15 -4.41
N LEU A 255 -18.08 -18.11 -5.17
CA LEU A 255 -16.65 -18.45 -5.13
C LEU A 255 -16.13 -18.66 -6.56
N ASN A 256 -15.16 -17.86 -7.01
CA ASN A 256 -14.67 -17.92 -8.40
C ASN A 256 -13.40 -18.77 -8.60
N VAL A 257 -12.92 -19.49 -7.59
CA VAL A 257 -11.65 -20.24 -7.66
C VAL A 257 -11.60 -21.24 -8.84
N SER A 258 -12.75 -21.81 -9.20
CA SER A 258 -12.91 -22.76 -10.31
C SER A 258 -13.47 -22.16 -11.59
N ALA A 259 -13.71 -20.83 -11.60
CA ALA A 259 -14.19 -20.13 -12.76
C ALA A 259 -13.09 -19.98 -13.83
N THR A 260 -13.51 -19.74 -15.06
CA THR A 260 -12.67 -19.63 -16.25
C THR A 260 -13.16 -18.51 -17.15
N LYS A 261 -12.22 -17.78 -17.74
CA LYS A 261 -12.53 -16.83 -18.80
C LYS A 261 -12.93 -17.54 -20.09
N GLU A 262 -14.15 -17.31 -20.57
CA GLU A 262 -14.66 -17.99 -21.76
C GLU A 262 -14.07 -17.40 -23.07
N THR A 263 -14.06 -18.19 -24.15
CA THR A 263 -13.52 -17.70 -25.43
C THR A 263 -14.41 -16.61 -26.02
N GLY A 264 -13.86 -15.42 -26.20
CA GLY A 264 -14.58 -14.24 -26.70
C GLY A 264 -15.04 -13.30 -25.59
N GLU A 265 -14.78 -13.64 -24.33
CA GLU A 265 -14.99 -12.78 -23.18
C GLU A 265 -14.09 -11.52 -23.24
N PRO A 266 -14.65 -10.32 -23.00
CA PRO A 266 -13.84 -9.11 -22.94
C PRO A 266 -12.90 -9.10 -21.72
N ASN A 267 -11.95 -8.18 -21.72
CA ASN A 267 -11.24 -7.79 -20.51
C ASN A 267 -12.17 -6.90 -19.67
N HIS A 268 -12.45 -7.29 -18.43
CA HIS A 268 -13.30 -6.56 -17.51
C HIS A 268 -12.47 -5.45 -16.84
N ALA A 269 -13.02 -4.24 -16.78
CA ALA A 269 -12.30 -3.05 -16.31
C ALA A 269 -10.92 -2.83 -16.99
N GLY A 270 -10.73 -3.34 -18.20
CA GLY A 270 -9.44 -3.27 -18.93
C GLY A 270 -8.39 -4.31 -18.51
N ASN A 271 -8.60 -5.06 -17.43
CA ASN A 271 -7.69 -6.11 -16.96
C ASN A 271 -7.99 -7.48 -17.62
N SER A 272 -6.96 -8.32 -17.78
CA SER A 272 -7.10 -9.65 -18.39
C SER A 272 -7.95 -10.61 -17.57
N GLY A 273 -7.95 -10.47 -16.24
CA GLY A 273 -8.66 -11.35 -15.32
C GLY A 273 -8.40 -12.84 -15.59
N GLY A 274 -9.43 -13.68 -15.41
CA GLY A 274 -9.33 -15.10 -15.77
C GLY A 274 -10.34 -16.04 -15.11
N LYS A 275 -11.13 -15.53 -14.16
CA LYS A 275 -11.99 -16.28 -13.24
C LYS A 275 -13.32 -15.54 -13.04
N SER A 276 -14.02 -15.28 -14.14
CA SER A 276 -15.27 -14.52 -14.17
C SER A 276 -16.48 -15.37 -13.78
N LEU A 277 -17.38 -14.79 -12.99
CA LEU A 277 -18.73 -15.32 -12.76
C LEU A 277 -19.78 -14.31 -13.25
N TRP A 278 -20.85 -14.81 -13.86
CA TRP A 278 -21.84 -14.01 -14.57
C TRP A 278 -23.22 -14.03 -13.91
N TRP A 279 -23.80 -12.89 -13.60
CA TRP A 279 -25.21 -12.75 -13.23
C TRP A 279 -25.96 -11.98 -14.30
N LYS A 280 -27.29 -12.04 -14.26
CA LYS A 280 -28.17 -11.21 -15.07
C LYS A 280 -29.35 -10.70 -14.26
N ALA A 281 -29.87 -9.55 -14.66
CA ALA A 281 -31.12 -9.03 -14.15
C ALA A 281 -31.82 -8.19 -15.21
N THR A 282 -33.15 -8.15 -15.13
CA THR A 282 -33.97 -7.24 -15.94
C THR A 282 -34.44 -6.09 -15.07
N ALA A 283 -34.15 -4.86 -15.50
CA ALA A 283 -34.49 -3.67 -14.73
C ALA A 283 -36.02 -3.56 -14.55
N PRO A 284 -36.52 -3.41 -13.32
CA PRO A 284 -37.96 -3.36 -13.05
C PRO A 284 -38.61 -2.03 -13.44
N TYR A 285 -37.81 -0.97 -13.57
CA TYR A 285 -38.21 0.40 -13.91
C TYR A 285 -36.96 1.21 -14.30
N ASP A 286 -37.16 2.34 -14.97
CA ASP A 286 -36.09 3.31 -15.27
C ASP A 286 -35.55 3.91 -13.97
N SER A 287 -34.32 3.59 -13.58
CA SER A 287 -33.65 4.16 -12.40
C SER A 287 -32.15 3.92 -12.43
N TYR A 288 -31.43 4.52 -11.48
CA TYR A 288 -30.03 4.22 -11.24
C TYR A 288 -29.90 3.07 -10.24
N PHE A 289 -28.95 2.18 -10.50
CA PHE A 289 -28.62 1.08 -9.61
C PHE A 289 -27.13 1.10 -9.29
N ALA A 290 -26.81 0.95 -8.01
CA ALA A 290 -25.45 0.80 -7.53
C ALA A 290 -25.16 -0.69 -7.27
N PHE A 291 -24.00 -1.12 -7.72
CA PHE A 291 -23.45 -2.45 -7.51
C PHE A 291 -22.05 -2.31 -6.95
N ASP A 292 -21.70 -3.16 -5.99
CA ASP A 292 -20.36 -3.20 -5.41
C ASP A 292 -19.96 -4.62 -5.00
N THR A 293 -18.67 -4.86 -4.87
CA THR A 293 -18.10 -6.13 -4.43
C THR A 293 -17.58 -6.08 -2.99
N HIS A 294 -18.08 -5.13 -2.20
CA HIS A 294 -17.57 -4.85 -0.86
C HIS A 294 -17.71 -6.07 0.06
N GLY A 295 -16.60 -6.42 0.71
CA GLY A 295 -16.48 -7.58 1.58
C GLY A 295 -15.98 -8.86 0.90
N SER A 296 -15.69 -8.81 -0.40
CA SER A 296 -14.88 -9.85 -1.07
C SER A 296 -13.46 -9.88 -0.47
N ASP A 297 -12.81 -11.04 -0.50
CA ASP A 297 -11.49 -11.25 0.13
C ASP A 297 -10.30 -11.16 -0.84
N PHE A 298 -10.55 -10.64 -2.04
CA PHE A 298 -9.57 -10.46 -3.10
C PHE A 298 -9.88 -9.20 -3.92
N ASP A 299 -8.90 -8.79 -4.72
CA ASP A 299 -8.99 -7.66 -5.66
C ASP A 299 -9.92 -8.01 -6.83
N THR A 300 -11.05 -7.31 -6.95
CA THR A 300 -12.14 -7.65 -7.86
C THR A 300 -12.19 -6.74 -9.08
N LEU A 301 -12.71 -7.27 -10.18
CA LEU A 301 -13.14 -6.51 -11.34
C LEU A 301 -14.65 -6.62 -11.47
N LEU A 302 -15.38 -5.50 -11.52
CA LEU A 302 -16.82 -5.49 -11.76
C LEU A 302 -17.12 -4.87 -13.14
N SER A 303 -17.96 -5.51 -13.93
CA SER A 303 -18.43 -4.95 -15.22
C SER A 303 -19.89 -5.27 -15.49
N VAL A 304 -20.56 -4.36 -16.21
CA VAL A 304 -21.96 -4.48 -16.62
C VAL A 304 -22.07 -4.37 -18.13
N TYR A 305 -22.78 -5.32 -18.73
CA TYR A 305 -22.97 -5.42 -20.17
C TYR A 305 -24.44 -5.53 -20.54
N THR A 306 -24.73 -5.17 -21.79
CA THR A 306 -25.93 -5.60 -22.52
C THR A 306 -25.51 -6.37 -23.75
N GLY A 307 -26.40 -7.18 -24.33
CA GLY A 307 -26.08 -7.97 -25.52
C GLY A 307 -26.75 -9.33 -25.51
N THR A 308 -26.47 -10.15 -26.52
CA THR A 308 -27.11 -11.46 -26.71
C THR A 308 -26.13 -12.63 -26.64
N GLY A 309 -24.84 -12.38 -26.45
CA GLY A 309 -23.78 -13.38 -26.44
C GLY A 309 -22.43 -12.77 -26.09
N VAL A 310 -21.51 -13.57 -25.55
CA VAL A 310 -20.19 -13.12 -25.06
C VAL A 310 -19.37 -12.34 -26.09
N GLY A 311 -19.35 -12.77 -27.35
CA GLY A 311 -18.65 -12.07 -28.45
C GLY A 311 -19.39 -10.86 -29.02
N ALA A 312 -20.53 -10.48 -28.45
CA ALA A 312 -21.40 -9.39 -28.91
C ALA A 312 -21.95 -8.55 -27.73
N LEU A 313 -21.12 -8.36 -26.70
CA LEU A 313 -21.44 -7.52 -25.55
C LEU A 313 -21.18 -6.04 -25.85
N THR A 314 -22.06 -5.19 -25.35
CA THR A 314 -21.90 -3.74 -25.28
C THR A 314 -21.72 -3.37 -23.81
N LYS A 315 -20.56 -2.80 -23.47
CA LYS A 315 -20.27 -2.32 -22.12
C LYS A 315 -21.22 -1.18 -21.73
N VAL A 316 -21.71 -1.24 -20.51
CA VAL A 316 -22.54 -0.20 -19.88
C VAL A 316 -21.74 0.55 -18.83
N ALA A 317 -21.08 -0.17 -17.92
CA ALA A 317 -20.24 0.38 -16.87
C ALA A 317 -19.19 -0.66 -16.44
N GLU A 318 -18.08 -0.21 -15.84
CA GLU A 318 -17.03 -1.06 -15.28
C GLU A 318 -16.31 -0.32 -14.14
N SER A 319 -15.72 -1.09 -13.22
CA SER A 319 -14.93 -0.60 -12.09
C SER A 319 -13.90 -1.66 -11.75
N ASP A 320 -12.67 -1.22 -11.50
CA ASP A 320 -11.59 -2.02 -10.91
C ASP A 320 -11.64 -1.79 -9.40
N ASP A 321 -11.24 -0.58 -8.97
CA ASP A 321 -11.30 -0.15 -7.57
C ASP A 321 -12.28 1.00 -7.36
N ASP A 322 -13.17 0.88 -6.36
CA ASP A 322 -13.92 2.02 -5.81
C ASP A 322 -13.49 2.38 -4.37
N ARG A 323 -12.63 1.56 -3.76
CA ARG A 323 -12.07 1.74 -2.41
C ARG A 323 -10.62 1.25 -2.34
N ASN A 324 -9.91 1.68 -1.31
CA ASN A 324 -8.51 1.30 -1.04
C ASN A 324 -8.32 -0.16 -0.58
N ASP A 325 -9.34 -1.02 -0.66
CA ASP A 325 -9.29 -2.44 -0.30
C ASP A 325 -9.30 -3.38 -1.53
N GLY A 326 -9.21 -2.84 -2.74
CA GLY A 326 -9.21 -3.60 -4.00
C GLY A 326 -10.60 -4.05 -4.46
N THR A 327 -11.67 -3.58 -3.80
CA THR A 327 -13.03 -3.92 -4.21
C THR A 327 -13.58 -2.88 -5.17
N SER A 328 -14.46 -3.35 -6.07
CA SER A 328 -15.06 -2.54 -7.13
C SER A 328 -16.43 -2.03 -6.73
N GLY A 329 -16.83 -0.90 -7.33
CA GLY A 329 -18.19 -0.39 -7.19
C GLY A 329 -18.55 0.61 -8.28
N MET A 330 -19.80 0.55 -8.72
CA MET A 330 -20.31 1.41 -9.78
C MET A 330 -21.78 1.75 -9.60
N THR A 331 -22.18 2.86 -10.20
CA THR A 331 -23.59 3.25 -10.35
C THR A 331 -23.86 3.50 -11.83
N PHE A 332 -24.95 2.96 -12.36
CA PHE A 332 -25.34 3.19 -13.75
C PHE A 332 -26.87 3.28 -13.90
N HIS A 333 -27.32 3.94 -14.96
CA HIS A 333 -28.74 4.04 -15.31
C HIS A 333 -29.21 2.77 -16.05
N ALA A 334 -30.24 2.13 -15.52
CA ALA A 334 -30.87 0.96 -16.11
C ALA A 334 -32.24 1.31 -16.70
N GLU A 335 -32.48 0.93 -17.96
CA GLU A 335 -33.74 1.17 -18.67
C GLU A 335 -34.77 0.06 -18.35
N GLU A 336 -36.03 0.43 -18.06
CA GLU A 336 -37.12 -0.48 -17.73
C GLU A 336 -37.23 -1.62 -18.75
N GLY A 337 -37.28 -2.86 -18.25
CA GLY A 337 -37.46 -4.05 -19.06
C GLY A 337 -36.22 -4.50 -19.85
N LYS A 338 -35.10 -3.78 -19.77
CA LYS A 338 -33.83 -4.18 -20.39
C LYS A 338 -33.07 -5.14 -19.48
N THR A 339 -32.49 -6.18 -20.07
CA THR A 339 -31.65 -7.16 -19.37
C THR A 339 -30.20 -6.73 -19.41
N TYR A 340 -29.58 -6.74 -18.23
CA TYR A 340 -28.18 -6.45 -18.01
C TYR A 340 -27.47 -7.70 -17.48
N TYR A 341 -26.20 -7.84 -17.83
CA TYR A 341 -25.32 -8.91 -17.40
C TYR A 341 -24.22 -8.30 -16.54
N PHE A 342 -24.04 -8.85 -15.35
CA PHE A 342 -23.05 -8.43 -14.36
C PHE A 342 -21.97 -9.49 -14.32
N VAL A 343 -20.72 -9.09 -14.31
CA VAL A 343 -19.61 -10.02 -14.18
C VAL A 343 -18.66 -9.54 -13.10
N VAL A 344 -18.26 -10.47 -12.25
CA VAL A 344 -17.19 -10.28 -11.26
C VAL A 344 -16.06 -11.22 -11.63
N ASP A 345 -14.88 -10.66 -11.83
CA ASP A 345 -13.61 -11.37 -12.07
C ASP A 345 -12.58 -10.90 -11.03
N GLY A 346 -11.35 -11.42 -11.06
CA GLY A 346 -10.26 -10.95 -10.19
C GLY A 346 -9.15 -10.27 -10.95
N HIS A 347 -8.64 -9.17 -10.41
CA HIS A 347 -7.51 -8.44 -10.99
C HIS A 347 -6.30 -9.39 -11.14
N ASP A 348 -5.69 -9.42 -12.33
CA ASP A 348 -4.59 -10.32 -12.68
C ASP A 348 -4.86 -11.82 -12.39
N GLY A 349 -6.13 -12.23 -12.37
CA GLY A 349 -6.56 -13.60 -12.14
C GLY A 349 -6.70 -13.99 -10.67
N ALA A 350 -6.78 -13.00 -9.77
CA ALA A 350 -7.11 -13.20 -8.36
C ALA A 350 -8.42 -13.99 -8.18
N SER A 351 -8.55 -14.68 -7.05
CA SER A 351 -9.77 -15.41 -6.73
C SER A 351 -9.97 -15.62 -5.25
N GLY A 352 -11.23 -15.76 -4.88
CA GLY A 352 -11.68 -15.95 -3.52
C GLY A 352 -13.20 -15.86 -3.43
N ASN A 353 -13.69 -15.51 -2.25
CA ASN A 353 -15.10 -15.29 -2.00
C ASN A 353 -15.55 -13.99 -2.65
N ILE A 354 -16.52 -14.08 -3.55
CA ILE A 354 -17.20 -12.93 -4.13
C ILE A 354 -18.39 -12.60 -3.25
N ILE A 355 -18.44 -11.36 -2.79
CA ILE A 355 -19.65 -10.72 -2.33
C ILE A 355 -20.07 -9.74 -3.42
N LEU A 356 -21.28 -9.86 -3.94
CA LEU A 356 -21.85 -8.87 -4.88
C LEU A 356 -23.11 -8.28 -4.27
N ASN A 357 -23.08 -6.98 -3.99
CA ASN A 357 -24.18 -6.21 -3.40
C ASN A 357 -24.85 -5.34 -4.46
N TRP A 358 -26.15 -5.05 -4.28
CA TRP A 358 -26.86 -4.09 -5.13
C TRP A 358 -27.98 -3.35 -4.42
N ARG A 359 -28.17 -2.10 -4.84
CA ARG A 359 -29.28 -1.24 -4.39
C ARG A 359 -29.76 -0.33 -5.51
N GLU A 360 -30.98 0.16 -5.38
CA GLU A 360 -31.38 1.36 -6.11
C GLU A 360 -30.57 2.55 -5.58
N ALA A 361 -30.03 3.34 -6.49
CA ALA A 361 -29.25 4.54 -6.19
C ALA A 361 -30.05 5.79 -6.52
N HIS A 362 -29.79 6.87 -5.80
CA HIS A 362 -30.45 8.15 -6.01
C HIS A 362 -29.41 9.26 -6.21
N PRO A 363 -28.74 9.31 -7.40
CA PRO A 363 -27.84 10.40 -7.71
C PRO A 363 -28.54 11.76 -7.54
N PRO A 364 -27.86 12.78 -7.00
CA PRO A 364 -28.41 14.13 -6.88
C PRO A 364 -28.87 14.72 -8.23
N GLU A 365 -29.76 15.72 -8.20
CA GLU A 365 -30.24 16.32 -9.46
C GLU A 365 -29.11 16.98 -10.27
N ASN A 366 -28.09 17.49 -9.60
CA ASN A 366 -26.95 18.16 -10.21
C ASN A 366 -25.77 17.21 -10.50
N ASP A 367 -26.03 15.91 -10.59
CA ASP A 367 -25.07 14.86 -10.97
C ASP A 367 -24.56 15.07 -12.41
N ASN A 368 -25.46 15.25 -13.36
CA ASN A 368 -25.07 15.48 -14.76
C ASN A 368 -24.79 16.97 -15.02
N PHE A 369 -23.77 17.26 -15.83
CA PHE A 369 -23.40 18.60 -16.30
C PHE A 369 -24.59 19.38 -16.87
N ALA A 370 -25.45 18.71 -17.65
CA ALA A 370 -26.64 19.34 -18.24
C ALA A 370 -27.69 19.77 -17.21
N LYS A 371 -27.60 19.26 -15.98
CA LYS A 371 -28.48 19.57 -14.84
C LYS A 371 -27.76 20.39 -13.75
N ALA A 372 -26.60 20.98 -14.05
CA ALA A 372 -25.84 21.79 -13.10
C ALA A 372 -26.73 22.76 -12.32
N GLU A 373 -26.63 22.75 -10.99
CA GLU A 373 -27.47 23.58 -10.13
C GLU A 373 -27.08 25.06 -10.30
N THR A 374 -28.07 25.94 -10.51
CA THR A 374 -27.80 27.37 -10.71
C THR A 374 -27.46 28.08 -9.40
N LEU A 375 -26.23 28.57 -9.29
CA LEU A 375 -25.78 29.45 -8.22
C LEU A 375 -25.95 30.92 -8.62
N SER A 376 -26.25 31.77 -7.64
CA SER A 376 -26.46 33.21 -7.87
C SER A 376 -25.82 34.06 -6.78
N GLY A 377 -25.52 35.32 -7.12
CA GLY A 377 -24.95 36.30 -6.19
C GLY A 377 -23.41 36.29 -6.12
N ALA A 378 -22.87 37.35 -5.53
CA ALA A 378 -21.43 37.57 -5.39
C ALA A 378 -20.80 36.83 -4.21
N THR A 379 -21.61 36.28 -3.32
CA THR A 379 -21.15 35.42 -2.23
C THR A 379 -22.27 34.49 -1.82
N GLY A 380 -21.91 33.31 -1.35
CA GLY A 380 -22.84 32.34 -0.81
C GLY A 380 -22.15 31.04 -0.42
N ASN A 381 -22.97 30.10 0.02
CA ASN A 381 -22.61 28.72 0.27
C ASN A 381 -23.77 27.82 -0.16
N THR A 382 -23.46 26.58 -0.52
CA THR A 382 -24.43 25.50 -0.72
C THR A 382 -23.83 24.19 -0.21
N THR A 383 -24.70 23.20 -0.02
CA THR A 383 -24.29 21.86 0.43
C THR A 383 -24.93 20.79 -0.43
N ALA A 384 -24.21 19.72 -0.73
CA ALA A 384 -24.72 18.56 -1.45
C ALA A 384 -24.10 17.26 -0.90
N ILE A 385 -24.61 16.10 -1.33
CA ILE A 385 -24.06 14.79 -0.97
C ILE A 385 -23.81 14.03 -2.26
N ASN A 386 -22.58 13.61 -2.53
CA ASN A 386 -22.20 12.99 -3.81
C ASN A 386 -22.05 11.46 -3.74
N THR A 387 -22.51 10.80 -2.68
CA THR A 387 -22.30 9.36 -2.47
C THR A 387 -22.89 8.46 -3.57
N ASP A 388 -24.01 8.87 -4.17
CA ASP A 388 -24.65 8.15 -5.29
C ASP A 388 -24.40 8.83 -6.64
N ALA A 389 -23.57 9.88 -6.69
CA ALA A 389 -23.21 10.57 -7.92
C ALA A 389 -22.48 9.65 -8.90
N THR A 390 -22.43 10.06 -10.17
CA THR A 390 -21.81 9.34 -11.27
C THR A 390 -20.95 10.27 -12.11
N LYS A 391 -19.89 9.71 -12.70
CA LYS A 391 -19.06 10.42 -13.67
C LYS A 391 -19.59 10.18 -15.08
N GLU A 392 -19.87 11.25 -15.82
CA GLU A 392 -20.38 11.17 -17.17
C GLU A 392 -19.29 10.74 -18.17
N THR A 393 -19.69 10.03 -19.24
CA THR A 393 -18.75 9.68 -20.31
C THR A 393 -18.23 10.95 -20.99
N GLY A 394 -16.90 11.14 -20.97
CA GLY A 394 -16.23 12.30 -21.54
C GLY A 394 -16.07 13.47 -20.56
N GLU A 395 -16.42 13.28 -19.30
CA GLU A 395 -16.13 14.20 -18.21
C GLU A 395 -14.62 14.28 -17.93
N PRO A 396 -14.03 15.49 -17.82
CA PRO A 396 -12.63 15.66 -17.46
C PRO A 396 -12.34 15.25 -16.02
N ASN A 397 -11.11 14.82 -15.72
CA ASN A 397 -10.63 14.74 -14.34
C ASN A 397 -10.45 16.18 -13.81
N HIS A 398 -11.10 16.50 -12.68
CA HIS A 398 -11.23 17.88 -12.24
C HIS A 398 -9.92 18.49 -11.71
N ALA A 399 -9.15 17.75 -10.90
CA ALA A 399 -7.89 18.22 -10.34
C ALA A 399 -6.67 17.31 -10.59
N GLY A 400 -6.71 16.46 -11.63
CA GLY A 400 -5.61 15.54 -11.99
C GLY A 400 -5.04 15.79 -13.38
N ASP A 401 -3.76 16.20 -13.47
CA ASP A 401 -2.97 16.21 -14.72
C ASP A 401 -1.45 16.08 -14.48
N ILE A 402 -1.00 15.27 -13.51
CA ILE A 402 0.42 14.86 -13.41
C ILE A 402 0.63 13.33 -13.46
N ASN A 403 -0.29 12.48 -12.99
CA ASN A 403 -0.06 11.01 -12.97
C ASN A 403 -1.22 10.12 -13.46
N ALA A 404 -2.27 10.61 -14.12
CA ALA A 404 -3.40 9.79 -14.63
C ALA A 404 -4.15 8.92 -13.58
N GLU A 405 -3.75 8.94 -12.31
CA GLU A 405 -4.30 8.08 -11.25
C GLU A 405 -5.56 8.65 -10.60
N ASN A 406 -5.70 9.98 -10.43
CA ASN A 406 -6.92 10.55 -9.85
C ASN A 406 -8.01 10.72 -10.92
N THR A 407 -8.88 9.72 -11.02
CA THR A 407 -10.04 9.73 -11.92
C THR A 407 -11.29 10.36 -11.32
N GLY A 408 -11.32 10.64 -10.01
CA GLY A 408 -12.57 10.95 -9.32
C GLY A 408 -13.64 9.88 -9.59
N GLY A 409 -14.91 10.26 -9.68
CA GLY A 409 -15.99 9.35 -10.05
C GLY A 409 -17.38 9.74 -9.57
N LYS A 410 -17.47 10.77 -8.73
CA LYS A 410 -18.66 11.19 -7.98
C LYS A 410 -18.84 12.71 -8.07
N SER A 411 -18.67 13.28 -9.26
CA SER A 411 -18.73 14.71 -9.46
C SER A 411 -20.16 15.26 -9.38
N LEU A 412 -20.29 16.47 -8.85
CA LEU A 412 -21.51 17.27 -8.92
C LEU A 412 -21.21 18.61 -9.58
N TRP A 413 -22.20 19.13 -10.30
CA TRP A 413 -22.04 20.31 -11.14
C TRP A 413 -22.89 21.49 -10.67
N TRP A 414 -22.31 22.69 -10.74
CA TRP A 414 -23.00 23.96 -10.53
C TRP A 414 -22.77 24.90 -11.71
N GLU A 415 -23.80 25.66 -12.09
CA GLU A 415 -23.68 26.76 -13.04
C GLU A 415 -23.75 28.09 -12.27
N TRP A 416 -22.71 28.91 -12.35
CA TRP A 416 -22.66 30.20 -11.70
C TRP A 416 -22.50 31.33 -12.71
N THR A 417 -23.32 32.38 -12.56
CA THR A 417 -23.21 33.60 -13.39
C THR A 417 -22.43 34.67 -12.64
N ALA A 418 -21.30 35.07 -13.20
CA ALA A 418 -20.46 36.11 -12.60
C ALA A 418 -21.24 37.43 -12.46
N PRO A 419 -21.25 38.06 -11.27
CA PRO A 419 -21.88 39.36 -11.08
C PRO A 419 -21.31 40.42 -12.02
N THR A 420 -22.07 41.50 -12.25
CA THR A 420 -21.65 42.60 -13.14
C THR A 420 -20.51 43.45 -12.58
N THR A 421 -20.02 43.13 -11.38
CA THR A 421 -18.97 43.84 -10.65
C THR A 421 -17.96 42.84 -10.09
N GLY A 422 -16.67 43.20 -10.16
CA GLY A 422 -15.55 42.33 -9.76
C GLY A 422 -14.89 41.66 -10.96
N SER A 423 -13.57 41.47 -10.87
CA SER A 423 -12.75 40.84 -11.92
C SER A 423 -12.31 39.43 -11.56
N ARG A 424 -12.42 39.01 -10.29
CA ARG A 424 -12.01 37.69 -9.80
C ARG A 424 -12.92 37.19 -8.69
N TYR A 425 -13.11 35.87 -8.63
CA TYR A 425 -13.88 35.19 -7.60
C TYR A 425 -13.11 33.97 -7.09
N ALA A 426 -13.34 33.64 -5.82
CA ALA A 426 -12.79 32.48 -5.15
C ALA A 426 -13.90 31.48 -4.83
N PHE A 427 -13.58 30.20 -4.99
CA PHE A 427 -14.41 29.08 -4.60
C PHE A 427 -13.58 28.14 -3.74
N ASP A 428 -14.18 27.57 -2.72
CA ASP A 428 -13.55 26.59 -1.85
C ASP A 428 -14.58 25.57 -1.34
N THR A 429 -14.10 24.42 -0.89
CA THR A 429 -14.92 23.33 -0.37
C THR A 429 -14.81 23.16 1.14
N HIS A 430 -14.32 24.18 1.86
CA HIS A 430 -14.12 24.10 3.30
C HIS A 430 -15.40 23.73 4.05
N GLY A 431 -15.26 22.74 4.93
CA GLY A 431 -16.35 22.19 5.73
C GLY A 431 -16.94 20.91 5.13
N SER A 432 -16.42 20.44 4.00
CA SER A 432 -16.70 19.09 3.49
C SER A 432 -16.05 18.04 4.40
N ASP A 433 -16.64 16.85 4.50
CA ASP A 433 -16.18 15.79 5.41
C ASP A 433 -15.26 14.75 4.77
N PHE A 434 -14.77 15.05 3.56
CA PHE A 434 -13.89 14.19 2.76
C PHE A 434 -12.90 15.05 1.94
N ASP A 435 -11.89 14.40 1.39
CA ASP A 435 -10.89 15.02 0.53
C ASP A 435 -11.49 15.32 -0.87
N THR A 436 -11.56 16.60 -1.21
CA THR A 436 -12.30 17.07 -2.40
C THR A 436 -11.37 17.40 -3.55
N THR A 437 -11.90 17.36 -4.76
CA THR A 437 -11.31 18.05 -5.91
C THR A 437 -12.29 19.13 -6.40
N LEU A 438 -11.76 20.28 -6.84
CA LEU A 438 -12.55 21.41 -7.32
C LEU A 438 -12.01 21.92 -8.65
N ALA A 439 -12.90 22.14 -9.62
CA ALA A 439 -12.54 22.74 -10.90
C ALA A 439 -13.58 23.74 -11.41
N VAL A 440 -13.10 24.73 -12.15
CA VAL A 440 -13.93 25.74 -12.80
C VAL A 440 -13.71 25.69 -14.31
N TYR A 441 -14.80 25.68 -15.05
CA TYR A 441 -14.83 25.58 -16.50
C TYR A 441 -15.62 26.71 -17.16
N THR A 442 -15.29 26.94 -18.43
CA THR A 442 -16.16 27.62 -19.39
C THR A 442 -16.42 26.70 -20.60
N GLY A 443 -17.49 26.95 -21.34
CA GLY A 443 -17.92 26.10 -22.44
C GLY A 443 -19.42 25.84 -22.38
N THR A 444 -19.94 25.00 -23.28
CA THR A 444 -21.38 24.64 -23.33
C THR A 444 -21.62 23.15 -23.54
N ALA A 445 -20.56 22.35 -23.63
CA ALA A 445 -20.62 20.90 -23.83
C ALA A 445 -19.52 20.23 -23.00
N LEU A 446 -19.88 19.16 -22.27
CA LEU A 446 -19.01 18.44 -21.34
C LEU A 446 -17.66 18.03 -21.96
N ASN A 447 -17.70 17.46 -23.16
CA ASN A 447 -16.51 17.00 -23.90
C ASN A 447 -15.70 18.13 -24.57
N ALA A 448 -16.08 19.39 -24.38
CA ALA A 448 -15.41 20.56 -24.96
C ALA A 448 -15.27 21.71 -23.92
N LEU A 449 -15.30 21.38 -22.63
CA LEU A 449 -15.06 22.34 -21.56
C LEU A 449 -13.60 22.81 -21.56
N THR A 450 -13.40 24.09 -21.30
CA THR A 450 -12.08 24.68 -21.05
C THR A 450 -11.93 24.91 -19.55
N ARG A 451 -11.01 24.17 -18.91
CA ARG A 451 -10.67 24.35 -17.48
C ARG A 451 -9.95 25.68 -17.30
N LEU A 452 -10.43 26.51 -16.38
CA LEU A 452 -9.86 27.82 -16.05
C LEU A 452 -9.02 27.78 -14.78
N ALA A 453 -9.42 26.95 -13.82
CA ALA A 453 -8.72 26.70 -12.58
C ALA A 453 -9.12 25.33 -12.03
N SER A 454 -8.24 24.71 -11.27
CA SER A 454 -8.50 23.47 -10.53
C SER A 454 -7.59 23.35 -9.34
N ASN A 455 -8.05 22.67 -8.31
CA ASN A 455 -7.30 22.41 -7.09
C ASN A 455 -7.79 21.10 -6.44
N ASP A 456 -6.85 20.36 -5.86
CA ASP A 456 -7.08 19.13 -5.09
C ASP A 456 -7.08 19.53 -3.61
N ASP A 457 -5.90 19.85 -3.08
CA ASP A 457 -5.74 20.45 -1.75
C ASP A 457 -5.43 21.95 -1.80
N ASP A 458 -6.13 22.75 -1.01
CA ASP A 458 -5.72 24.13 -0.72
C ASP A 458 -4.67 24.23 0.39
N LYS A 459 -4.32 23.08 0.97
CA LYS A 459 -3.23 22.82 1.92
C LYS A 459 -3.47 23.40 3.33
N LEU A 460 -4.66 23.93 3.62
CA LEU A 460 -5.12 24.17 4.99
C LEU A 460 -5.66 22.88 5.62
N ASP A 461 -6.39 22.11 4.81
CA ASP A 461 -6.86 20.75 5.01
C ASP A 461 -6.89 20.00 3.67
N GLU A 462 -7.61 18.89 3.60
CA GLU A 462 -7.82 18.09 2.37
C GLU A 462 -9.01 18.64 1.54
N ASN A 463 -9.51 19.85 1.84
CA ASN A 463 -10.50 20.52 0.99
C ASN A 463 -9.79 21.38 -0.07
N SER A 464 -10.50 21.61 -1.17
CA SER A 464 -9.99 22.36 -2.31
C SER A 464 -10.35 23.84 -2.25
N GLY A 465 -9.52 24.65 -2.89
CA GLY A 465 -9.68 26.10 -2.92
C GLY A 465 -8.98 26.70 -4.13
N LEU A 466 -9.66 27.58 -4.86
CA LEU A 466 -9.10 28.26 -6.02
C LEU A 466 -9.68 29.67 -6.20
N SER A 467 -8.98 30.50 -6.97
CA SER A 467 -9.50 31.77 -7.47
C SER A 467 -9.21 31.95 -8.96
N PHE A 468 -10.11 32.61 -9.68
CA PHE A 468 -9.98 32.77 -11.13
C PHE A 468 -10.57 34.11 -11.61
N ALA A 469 -10.11 34.55 -12.78
CA ALA A 469 -10.61 35.75 -13.43
C ALA A 469 -11.96 35.51 -14.10
N VAL A 470 -12.87 36.48 -13.97
CA VAL A 470 -14.23 36.41 -14.51
C VAL A 470 -14.53 37.56 -15.47
N GLU A 471 -15.34 37.27 -16.48
CA GLU A 471 -15.98 38.28 -17.32
C GLU A 471 -17.37 38.61 -16.72
N PRO A 472 -17.69 39.88 -16.47
CA PRO A 472 -18.97 40.28 -15.88
C PRO A 472 -20.17 39.72 -16.67
N GLY A 473 -21.08 39.02 -15.98
CA GLY A 473 -22.28 38.42 -16.57
C GLY A 473 -22.06 37.11 -17.34
N LYS A 474 -20.83 36.61 -17.42
CA LYS A 474 -20.52 35.33 -18.06
C LYS A 474 -20.86 34.15 -17.14
N LYS A 475 -21.26 33.04 -17.74
CA LYS A 475 -21.53 31.77 -17.06
C LYS A 475 -20.27 30.93 -16.95
N TYR A 476 -20.12 30.28 -15.80
CA TYR A 476 -19.05 29.34 -15.47
C TYR A 476 -19.67 28.08 -14.88
N TYR A 477 -19.01 26.95 -15.08
CA TYR A 477 -19.39 25.67 -14.49
C TYR A 477 -18.38 25.29 -13.43
N ILE A 478 -18.87 24.90 -12.25
CA ILE A 478 -18.06 24.47 -11.12
C ILE A 478 -18.34 23.00 -10.91
N ALA A 479 -17.28 22.19 -10.87
CA ALA A 479 -17.36 20.77 -10.57
C ALA A 479 -16.65 20.51 -9.24
N VAL A 480 -17.32 19.76 -8.36
CA VAL A 480 -16.72 19.21 -7.14
C VAL A 480 -16.84 17.69 -7.20
N ASP A 481 -15.74 16.99 -6.97
CA ASP A 481 -15.65 15.52 -6.88
C ASP A 481 -14.76 15.16 -5.68
N GLY A 482 -14.47 13.89 -5.46
CA GLY A 482 -13.52 13.46 -4.42
C GLY A 482 -12.23 12.88 -4.98
N TYR A 483 -11.14 13.04 -4.22
CA TYR A 483 -9.85 12.44 -4.54
C TYR A 483 -9.98 10.92 -4.57
N MET A 484 -9.60 10.28 -5.70
CA MET A 484 -9.73 8.82 -5.88
C MET A 484 -11.16 8.29 -5.69
N GLY A 485 -12.18 9.10 -5.98
CA GLY A 485 -13.58 8.68 -5.95
C GLY A 485 -14.22 8.60 -4.56
N ILE A 486 -13.51 9.02 -3.50
CA ILE A 486 -14.13 9.19 -2.19
C ILE A 486 -15.30 10.18 -2.26
N SER A 487 -16.25 10.05 -1.34
CA SER A 487 -17.48 10.84 -1.39
C SER A 487 -18.04 11.09 0.01
N GLY A 488 -18.90 12.10 0.11
CA GLY A 488 -19.46 12.54 1.38
C GLY A 488 -20.33 13.78 1.23
N ASN A 489 -20.35 14.59 2.29
CA ASN A 489 -21.04 15.87 2.33
C ASN A 489 -20.12 16.95 1.75
N ILE A 490 -20.54 17.55 0.63
CA ILE A 490 -19.90 18.71 0.01
C ILE A 490 -20.44 19.97 0.65
N VAL A 491 -19.54 20.88 1.02
CA VAL A 491 -19.83 22.29 1.24
C VAL A 491 -19.12 23.06 0.14
N LEU A 492 -19.82 23.91 -0.61
CA LEU A 492 -19.23 24.75 -1.65
C LEU A 492 -19.47 26.22 -1.31
N ASN A 493 -18.38 26.96 -1.10
CA ASN A 493 -18.39 28.38 -0.75
C ASN A 493 -17.93 29.22 -1.94
N TRP A 494 -18.48 30.43 -2.09
CA TRP A 494 -17.96 31.40 -3.06
C TRP A 494 -18.01 32.83 -2.56
N ARG A 495 -17.05 33.62 -3.03
CA ARG A 495 -16.92 35.05 -2.70
C ARG A 495 -16.15 35.81 -3.77
N ALA A 496 -16.30 37.13 -3.79
CA ALA A 496 -15.36 37.99 -4.51
C ALA A 496 -13.94 37.77 -3.97
N ALA A 497 -12.99 37.54 -4.88
CA ALA A 497 -11.59 37.40 -4.51
C ALA A 497 -11.04 38.78 -4.13
N SER A 498 -10.23 38.84 -3.08
CA SER A 498 -9.64 40.07 -2.57
C SER A 498 -8.14 39.92 -2.47
N ALA A 499 -7.47 40.08 -3.61
CA ALA A 499 -6.02 40.11 -3.68
C ALA A 499 -5.45 41.08 -2.61
N PRO A 500 -4.37 40.69 -1.90
CA PRO A 500 -3.71 41.54 -0.92
C PRO A 500 -3.27 42.87 -1.54
N ALA A 501 -3.20 43.94 -0.74
CA ALA A 501 -2.79 45.26 -1.26
C ALA A 501 -1.37 45.27 -1.86
N ASN A 502 -0.54 44.31 -1.45
CA ASN A 502 0.82 44.11 -1.90
C ASN A 502 0.99 42.89 -2.83
N ASP A 503 -0.10 42.49 -3.49
CA ASP A 503 -0.11 41.50 -4.56
C ASP A 503 0.81 41.90 -5.72
N ASN A 504 0.61 43.11 -6.26
CA ASN A 504 1.48 43.62 -7.33
C ASN A 504 2.80 44.16 -6.76
N PHE A 505 3.91 43.94 -7.47
CA PHE A 505 5.24 44.48 -7.22
C PHE A 505 5.24 46.01 -7.02
N THR A 506 4.48 46.74 -7.83
CA THR A 506 4.35 48.20 -7.67
C THR A 506 3.64 48.60 -6.38
N GLY A 507 2.81 47.71 -5.83
CA GLY A 507 2.11 47.81 -4.55
C GLY A 507 2.93 47.29 -3.35
N ALA A 508 4.18 46.88 -3.53
CA ALA A 508 5.01 46.29 -2.49
C ALA A 508 4.94 47.08 -1.16
N ALA A 509 4.53 46.37 -0.10
CA ALA A 509 4.32 46.96 1.22
C ALA A 509 5.65 47.35 1.87
N PRO A 510 5.77 48.54 2.48
CA PRO A 510 7.00 48.93 3.15
C PRO A 510 7.22 48.10 4.42
N LEU A 511 8.45 47.60 4.60
CA LEU A 511 8.93 47.08 5.87
C LEU A 511 9.68 48.15 6.65
N ASP A 512 9.69 48.02 7.97
CA ASP A 512 10.50 48.88 8.83
C ASP A 512 11.99 48.70 8.50
N SER A 513 12.70 49.81 8.34
CA SER A 513 14.15 49.85 8.10
C SER A 513 14.92 49.59 9.40
N ALA A 514 14.63 48.47 10.06
CA ALA A 514 15.21 48.03 11.33
C ALA A 514 16.04 46.76 11.16
N THR A 515 17.00 46.53 12.06
CA THR A 515 17.89 45.36 12.04
C THR A 515 17.16 44.06 12.39
N SER A 516 15.94 44.15 12.91
CA SER A 516 15.00 43.04 13.04
C SER A 516 13.56 43.54 13.04
N GLY A 517 12.62 42.64 12.73
CA GLY A 517 11.19 42.93 12.76
C GLY A 517 10.35 41.75 12.31
N GLN A 518 9.04 41.94 12.36
CA GLN A 518 8.04 40.98 11.92
C GLN A 518 6.83 41.73 11.36
N VAL A 519 6.24 41.19 10.29
CA VAL A 519 4.97 41.65 9.73
C VAL A 519 4.10 40.45 9.41
N GLU A 520 2.78 40.63 9.54
CA GLU A 520 1.80 39.66 9.07
C GLU A 520 1.25 40.11 7.71
N GLY A 521 0.96 39.14 6.86
CA GLY A 521 0.28 39.31 5.59
C GLY A 521 -0.42 38.01 5.20
N SER A 522 -0.84 37.94 3.95
CA SER A 522 -1.40 36.72 3.36
C SER A 522 -1.16 36.79 1.86
N ASN A 523 -1.01 35.64 1.21
CA ASN A 523 -1.04 35.51 -0.24
C ASN A 523 -2.35 34.87 -0.75
N LEU A 524 -3.37 34.78 0.10
CA LEU A 524 -4.69 34.32 -0.31
C LEU A 524 -5.25 35.25 -1.39
N ASP A 525 -5.73 34.67 -2.49
CA ASP A 525 -6.21 35.37 -3.70
C ASP A 525 -5.16 36.24 -4.44
N ALA A 526 -3.88 36.16 -4.08
CA ALA A 526 -2.80 36.80 -4.82
C ALA A 526 -2.68 36.25 -6.25
N THR A 527 -2.00 36.99 -7.13
CA THR A 527 -1.91 36.71 -8.56
C THR A 527 -0.49 36.92 -9.09
N GLU A 528 -0.12 36.10 -10.06
CA GLU A 528 1.13 36.25 -10.80
C GLU A 528 1.04 37.44 -11.79
N GLU A 529 2.02 38.35 -11.72
CA GLU A 529 2.16 39.45 -12.67
C GLU A 529 2.95 39.03 -13.91
N THR A 530 2.58 39.57 -15.09
CA THR A 530 3.35 39.30 -16.32
C THR A 530 4.79 39.80 -16.20
N GLY A 531 5.75 38.89 -16.35
CA GLY A 531 7.18 39.18 -16.26
C GLY A 531 7.74 39.07 -14.85
N GLU A 532 6.94 38.59 -13.91
CA GLU A 532 7.39 38.18 -12.59
C GLU A 532 8.42 37.03 -12.67
N PRO A 533 9.51 37.07 -11.90
CA PRO A 533 10.45 35.95 -11.82
C PRO A 533 9.83 34.75 -11.09
N ASN A 534 10.09 33.53 -11.56
CA ASN A 534 9.84 32.34 -10.74
C ASN A 534 10.68 32.40 -9.46
N HIS A 535 10.03 32.50 -8.31
CA HIS A 535 10.70 32.58 -7.02
C HIS A 535 11.38 31.25 -6.67
N ALA A 536 12.43 31.28 -5.83
CA ALA A 536 13.15 30.11 -5.32
C ALA A 536 13.96 29.28 -6.34
N ASN A 537 14.47 29.92 -7.41
CA ASN A 537 15.35 29.29 -8.40
C ASN A 537 14.85 27.92 -8.88
N THR A 538 13.56 27.79 -9.15
CA THR A 538 12.95 26.59 -9.77
C THR A 538 13.36 26.43 -11.25
N ALA A 539 14.42 27.09 -11.70
CA ALA A 539 14.98 27.00 -13.03
C ALA A 539 15.75 25.67 -13.22
N GLY A 540 14.99 24.58 -13.40
CA GLY A 540 15.51 23.26 -13.79
C GLY A 540 14.42 22.18 -13.89
N ALA A 541 14.39 21.45 -15.00
CA ALA A 541 13.61 20.24 -15.35
C ALA A 541 12.07 20.22 -15.15
N TYR A 542 11.48 21.17 -14.44
CA TYR A 542 10.09 21.14 -14.01
C TYR A 542 9.41 22.49 -14.26
N SER A 543 9.07 22.77 -15.52
CA SER A 543 8.34 23.98 -15.96
C SER A 543 6.87 24.03 -15.51
N ASP A 544 6.42 23.02 -14.77
CA ASP A 544 5.11 22.82 -14.16
C ASP A 544 5.07 23.27 -12.68
N ARG A 545 6.20 23.72 -12.12
CA ARG A 545 6.39 24.06 -10.69
C ARG A 545 6.42 25.58 -10.42
N ILE A 546 5.49 26.32 -11.01
CA ILE A 546 5.41 27.78 -10.89
C ILE A 546 4.51 28.11 -9.68
N GLY A 547 5.00 28.96 -8.77
CA GLY A 547 4.14 29.62 -7.81
C GLY A 547 3.50 30.85 -8.45
N ASN A 548 2.23 31.09 -8.15
CA ASN A 548 1.40 32.06 -8.85
C ASN A 548 0.54 32.92 -7.89
N THR A 549 0.93 32.95 -6.61
CA THR A 549 0.27 33.66 -5.52
C THR A 549 1.33 34.44 -4.74
N SER A 550 2.12 35.25 -5.43
CA SER A 550 3.19 36.03 -4.83
C SER A 550 2.66 37.30 -4.16
N VAL A 551 3.31 37.71 -3.07
CA VAL A 551 3.10 39.02 -2.45
C VAL A 551 4.44 39.67 -2.14
N TRP A 552 4.47 41.00 -2.25
CA TRP A 552 5.69 41.77 -2.29
C TRP A 552 5.85 42.72 -1.11
N TRP A 553 7.06 42.79 -0.58
CA TRP A 553 7.48 43.82 0.36
C TRP A 553 8.70 44.56 -0.17
N LYS A 554 8.86 45.82 0.27
CA LYS A 554 10.06 46.62 0.00
C LYS A 554 10.73 47.00 1.31
N TRP A 555 12.04 46.85 1.36
CA TRP A 555 12.84 47.05 2.55
C TRP A 555 14.14 47.76 2.21
N THR A 556 14.48 48.80 2.97
CA THR A 556 15.77 49.49 2.83
C THR A 556 16.70 48.96 3.91
N ALA A 557 17.85 48.45 3.52
CA ALA A 557 18.77 47.85 4.47
C ALA A 557 19.36 48.91 5.42
N PRO A 558 19.19 48.78 6.76
CA PRO A 558 19.71 49.74 7.72
C PRO A 558 21.22 49.63 7.93
N ALA A 559 21.83 48.51 7.52
CA ALA A 559 23.25 48.22 7.63
C ALA A 559 23.71 47.29 6.50
N SER A 560 25.01 47.32 6.19
CA SER A 560 25.63 46.31 5.34
C SER A 560 25.98 45.10 6.20
N ASP A 561 25.12 44.08 6.21
CA ASP A 561 25.30 42.87 7.01
C ASP A 561 24.55 41.69 6.36
N ASN A 562 24.74 40.49 6.88
CA ASN A 562 23.97 39.32 6.49
C ASN A 562 22.62 39.31 7.20
N PHE A 563 21.53 39.39 6.45
CA PHE A 563 20.16 39.34 6.98
C PHE A 563 19.52 37.99 6.68
N VAL A 564 18.68 37.54 7.60
CA VAL A 564 17.77 36.41 7.41
C VAL A 564 16.36 36.94 7.27
N PHE A 565 15.63 36.44 6.27
CA PHE A 565 14.20 36.59 6.12
C PHE A 565 13.56 35.22 6.29
N SER A 566 12.54 35.10 7.14
CA SER A 566 11.89 33.84 7.48
C SER A 566 10.37 33.96 7.47
N VAL A 567 9.72 32.89 7.02
CA VAL A 567 8.26 32.70 7.00
C VAL A 567 7.82 31.55 7.90
N ALA A 568 8.66 31.12 8.85
CA ALA A 568 8.41 29.94 9.68
C ALA A 568 7.14 30.05 10.57
N GLY A 569 6.66 31.26 10.84
CA GLY A 569 5.42 31.50 11.59
C GLY A 569 4.14 31.48 10.76
N SER A 570 4.24 31.19 9.46
CA SER A 570 3.12 31.18 8.50
C SER A 570 2.33 29.87 8.53
N ASP A 571 1.16 29.84 7.87
CA ASP A 571 0.36 28.61 7.70
C ASP A 571 1.13 27.51 6.94
N ARG A 572 0.70 26.25 7.05
CA ARG A 572 1.47 25.08 6.58
C ARG A 572 1.31 24.78 5.08
N PHE A 573 1.97 25.56 4.24
CA PHE A 573 2.20 25.22 2.82
C PHE A 573 3.69 25.28 2.46
N TYR A 574 4.07 24.86 1.24
CA TYR A 574 5.43 25.03 0.71
C TYR A 574 5.61 26.47 0.21
N LYS A 575 6.49 27.25 0.86
CA LYS A 575 6.71 28.67 0.55
C LYS A 575 7.95 28.87 -0.30
N LEU A 576 7.84 29.76 -1.27
CA LEU A 576 8.94 30.26 -2.07
C LEU A 576 9.27 31.67 -1.57
N ILE A 577 10.55 31.96 -1.31
CA ILE A 577 11.00 33.29 -0.88
C ILE A 577 12.07 33.75 -1.85
N GLY A 578 11.89 34.94 -2.43
CA GLY A 578 12.87 35.58 -3.30
C GLY A 578 13.22 36.99 -2.83
N ILE A 579 14.51 37.33 -2.88
CA ILE A 579 15.03 38.65 -2.50
C ILE A 579 15.67 39.28 -3.73
N TYR A 580 15.20 40.47 -4.12
CA TYR A 580 15.55 41.10 -5.38
C TYR A 580 16.03 42.54 -5.20
N THR A 581 16.82 43.02 -6.15
CA THR A 581 17.02 44.45 -6.40
C THR A 581 16.58 44.80 -7.82
N GLY A 582 16.22 46.05 -8.07
CA GLY A 582 15.80 46.51 -9.39
C GLY A 582 14.65 47.50 -9.25
N SER A 583 14.06 47.90 -10.38
CA SER A 583 12.97 48.88 -10.41
C SER A 583 11.74 48.43 -11.19
N THR A 584 11.82 47.33 -11.93
CA THR A 584 10.73 46.74 -12.71
C THR A 584 10.84 45.22 -12.71
N LEU A 585 9.73 44.49 -12.81
CA LEU A 585 9.69 43.02 -12.83
C LEU A 585 10.69 42.41 -13.83
N GLY A 586 10.67 42.86 -15.09
CA GLY A 586 11.56 42.37 -16.15
C GLY A 586 13.04 42.75 -15.99
N SER A 587 13.40 43.50 -14.96
CA SER A 587 14.79 43.90 -14.66
C SER A 587 15.20 43.55 -13.22
N LEU A 588 14.42 42.73 -12.52
CA LEU A 588 14.77 42.29 -11.17
C LEU A 588 16.00 41.39 -11.22
N GLU A 589 16.96 41.70 -10.37
CA GLU A 589 18.13 40.88 -10.12
C GLU A 589 17.94 40.17 -8.78
N GLU A 590 17.82 38.85 -8.83
CA GLU A 590 17.76 38.01 -7.63
C GLU A 590 19.09 38.05 -6.88
N LYS A 591 19.01 38.31 -5.57
CA LYS A 591 20.15 38.33 -4.65
C LYS A 591 20.23 37.08 -3.80
N ALA A 592 19.07 36.51 -3.46
CA ALA A 592 18.97 35.22 -2.79
C ALA A 592 17.54 34.69 -2.87
N SER A 593 17.39 33.38 -2.72
CA SER A 593 16.11 32.71 -2.58
C SER A 593 16.27 31.38 -1.85
N ASN A 594 15.17 30.75 -1.45
CA ASN A 594 15.21 29.38 -0.90
C ASN A 594 15.19 28.36 -2.05
N SER A 595 15.29 27.07 -1.74
CA SER A 595 15.33 26.01 -2.76
C SER A 595 13.95 25.55 -3.27
N GLY A 596 12.85 26.02 -2.67
CA GLY A 596 11.48 25.63 -3.03
C GLY A 596 11.09 24.16 -2.79
N GLU A 597 12.05 23.25 -2.70
CA GLU A 597 11.85 21.79 -2.59
C GLU A 597 11.88 21.25 -1.15
N THR A 598 12.08 22.12 -0.15
CA THR A 598 12.18 21.72 1.26
C THR A 598 11.30 22.62 2.12
N TYR A 599 11.00 22.19 3.36
CA TYR A 599 10.42 23.07 4.38
C TYR A 599 11.36 24.20 4.84
N GLN A 600 12.38 24.56 4.05
CA GLN A 600 13.25 25.68 4.33
C GLN A 600 12.43 26.98 4.21
N ASN A 601 12.02 27.48 5.37
CA ASN A 601 11.19 28.66 5.52
C ASN A 601 12.01 29.95 5.69
N TYR A 602 13.27 30.00 5.24
CA TYR A 602 14.12 31.19 5.39
C TYR A 602 15.15 31.34 4.27
N VAL A 603 15.62 32.56 4.07
CA VAL A 603 16.66 32.95 3.11
C VAL A 603 17.67 33.86 3.82
N ASN A 604 18.96 33.62 3.57
CA ASN A 604 20.05 34.46 4.04
C ASN A 604 20.70 35.21 2.87
N PHE A 605 21.04 36.48 3.06
CA PHE A 605 21.79 37.24 2.06
C PHE A 605 22.56 38.42 2.65
N SER A 606 23.63 38.81 1.97
CA SER A 606 24.41 40.00 2.32
C SER A 606 23.75 41.26 1.75
N ALA A 607 23.15 42.05 2.63
CA ALA A 607 22.57 43.34 2.29
C ALA A 607 23.65 44.44 2.27
N VAL A 608 23.43 45.48 1.47
CA VAL A 608 24.24 46.70 1.42
C VAL A 608 23.41 47.83 2.00
N LYS A 609 23.96 48.54 2.98
CA LYS A 609 23.31 49.67 3.65
C LYS A 609 22.72 50.66 2.63
N ASP A 610 21.54 51.18 2.95
CA ASP A 610 20.79 52.17 2.18
C ASP A 610 20.36 51.68 0.78
N THR A 611 20.56 50.39 0.47
CA THR A 611 20.03 49.75 -0.75
C THR A 611 18.62 49.25 -0.48
N GLN A 612 17.72 49.49 -1.44
CA GLN A 612 16.36 48.96 -1.42
C GLN A 612 16.33 47.55 -2.01
N TYR A 613 15.73 46.63 -1.27
CA TYR A 613 15.45 45.26 -1.66
C TYR A 613 13.94 45.05 -1.73
N TYR A 614 13.54 44.12 -2.59
CA TYR A 614 12.18 43.61 -2.68
C TYR A 614 12.15 42.16 -2.23
N ILE A 615 11.22 41.82 -1.36
CA ILE A 615 11.04 40.48 -0.82
C ILE A 615 9.72 39.96 -1.37
N ALA A 616 9.78 38.92 -2.19
CA ALA A 616 8.61 38.18 -2.63
C ALA A 616 8.44 36.94 -1.76
N VAL A 617 7.21 36.68 -1.33
CA VAL A 617 6.81 35.40 -0.73
C VAL A 617 5.66 34.84 -1.57
N ASP A 618 5.77 33.60 -1.98
CA ASP A 618 4.85 32.91 -2.87
C ASP A 618 4.64 31.46 -2.41
N GLY A 619 3.67 30.76 -3.01
CA GLY A 619 3.37 29.37 -2.73
C GLY A 619 3.73 28.44 -3.87
N TYR A 620 4.45 27.36 -3.55
CA TYR A 620 4.69 26.28 -4.50
C TYR A 620 3.36 25.65 -4.95
N GLN A 621 3.13 25.61 -6.27
CA GLN A 621 1.89 25.14 -6.90
C GLN A 621 0.64 25.84 -6.34
N GLY A 622 0.72 27.16 -6.15
CA GLY A 622 -0.41 28.00 -5.73
C GLY A 622 -0.81 27.88 -4.25
N GLY A 623 0.04 27.28 -3.40
CA GLY A 623 -0.21 27.22 -1.97
C GLY A 623 -0.44 28.63 -1.38
N ALA A 624 -1.46 28.79 -0.56
CA ALA A 624 -1.81 30.10 -0.02
C ALA A 624 -2.21 30.04 1.45
N GLY A 625 -2.10 31.17 2.14
CA GLY A 625 -2.52 31.29 3.53
C GLY A 625 -2.01 32.55 4.21
N LYS A 626 -2.04 32.56 5.53
CA LYS A 626 -1.41 33.60 6.34
C LYS A 626 0.11 33.50 6.22
N ILE A 627 0.75 34.64 6.00
CA ILE A 627 2.21 34.80 5.98
C ILE A 627 2.64 35.60 7.20
N VAL A 628 3.64 35.09 7.92
CA VAL A 628 4.34 35.82 8.97
C VAL A 628 5.79 35.98 8.55
N LEU A 629 6.12 37.15 8.00
CA LEU A 629 7.47 37.47 7.52
C LEU A 629 8.26 38.15 8.64
N SER A 630 9.31 37.47 9.10
CA SER A 630 10.27 37.99 10.08
C SER A 630 11.62 38.23 9.44
N TRP A 631 12.34 39.25 9.90
CA TRP A 631 13.73 39.48 9.50
C TRP A 631 14.60 39.84 10.69
N TRP A 632 15.88 39.46 10.63
CA TRP A 632 16.87 39.81 11.64
C TRP A 632 18.30 39.64 11.12
N ILE A 633 19.26 40.22 11.83
CA ILE A 633 20.68 39.88 11.69
C ILE A 633 20.97 38.67 12.61
N PRO A 634 21.50 37.56 12.09
CA PRO A 634 21.89 36.41 12.91
C PRO A 634 22.85 36.78 14.03
N PRO A 635 22.72 36.15 15.21
CA PRO A 635 23.70 36.33 16.29
C PRO A 635 25.10 35.88 15.85
N VAL A 636 26.13 36.48 16.45
CA VAL A 636 27.52 36.07 16.21
C VAL A 636 27.69 34.61 16.63
N GLY A 637 28.28 33.78 15.76
CA GLY A 637 28.42 32.33 15.97
C GLY A 637 27.31 31.48 15.37
N ASP A 638 26.26 32.06 14.79
CA ASP A 638 25.26 31.32 14.01
C ASP A 638 25.85 30.98 12.63
N ALA A 639 26.33 29.74 12.50
CA ALA A 639 27.12 29.31 11.36
C ALA A 639 26.26 28.87 10.18
N ASP A 640 25.09 28.30 10.43
CA ASP A 640 24.14 27.89 9.37
C ASP A 640 23.15 29.02 8.98
N GLY A 641 23.06 30.08 9.79
CA GLY A 641 22.23 31.26 9.54
C GLY A 641 20.75 31.02 9.82
N ASN A 642 20.39 30.04 10.65
CA ASN A 642 19.00 29.72 11.00
C ASN A 642 18.40 30.67 12.07
N GLY A 643 19.20 31.58 12.63
CA GLY A 643 18.84 32.54 13.67
C GLY A 643 19.20 32.11 15.10
N TYR A 644 19.74 30.92 15.30
CA TYR A 644 20.08 30.34 16.59
C TYR A 644 21.53 29.89 16.61
N VAL A 645 22.29 30.26 17.65
CA VAL A 645 23.58 29.62 17.93
C VAL A 645 23.31 28.34 18.71
N ASN A 646 23.48 27.18 18.09
CA ASN A 646 23.21 25.87 18.66
C ASN A 646 24.32 24.83 18.34
N LEU A 647 24.17 23.57 18.77
CA LEU A 647 25.17 22.53 18.51
C LEU A 647 25.38 22.24 17.02
N LYS A 648 24.38 22.47 16.16
CA LYS A 648 24.51 22.28 14.71
C LYS A 648 25.49 23.28 14.11
N ASP A 649 25.58 24.50 14.65
CA ASP A 649 26.56 25.49 14.21
C ASP A 649 27.99 25.07 14.56
N ALA A 650 28.17 24.55 15.77
CA ALA A 650 29.45 23.96 16.17
C ALA A 650 29.82 22.78 15.28
N LEU A 651 28.86 21.91 14.96
CA LEU A 651 29.08 20.75 14.10
C LEU A 651 29.40 21.17 12.66
N LEU A 652 28.74 22.20 12.14
CA LEU A 652 29.00 22.75 10.80
C LEU A 652 30.42 23.29 10.68
N ILE A 653 30.87 24.11 11.66
CA ILE A 653 32.25 24.61 11.67
C ILE A 653 33.24 23.44 11.83
N LEU A 654 32.96 22.46 12.68
CA LEU A 654 33.82 21.28 12.82
C LEU A 654 33.95 20.50 11.50
N ASN A 655 32.86 20.30 10.77
CA ASN A 655 32.85 19.65 9.47
C ASN A 655 33.68 20.41 8.43
N ILE A 656 33.60 21.75 8.43
CA ILE A 656 34.45 22.61 7.58
C ILE A 656 35.92 22.44 7.94
N LEU A 657 36.26 22.41 9.24
CA LEU A 657 37.63 22.25 9.71
C LEU A 657 38.26 20.90 9.32
N ILE A 658 37.45 19.85 9.20
CA ILE A 658 37.90 18.52 8.76
C ILE A 658 37.80 18.31 7.25
N GLY A 659 37.34 19.32 6.50
CA GLY A 659 37.26 19.29 5.04
C GLY A 659 36.09 18.47 4.46
N SER A 660 35.04 18.23 5.25
CA SER A 660 33.83 17.56 4.77
C SER A 660 32.98 18.52 3.93
N ASP A 661 32.49 18.06 2.77
CA ASP A 661 31.50 18.80 2.01
C ASP A 661 30.14 18.69 2.69
N THR A 662 29.64 19.81 3.22
CA THR A 662 28.38 19.87 3.96
C THR A 662 27.20 20.26 3.09
N GLY A 663 27.43 20.68 1.84
CA GLY A 663 26.41 21.32 1.01
C GLY A 663 25.91 22.68 1.52
N ILE A 664 26.37 23.13 2.70
CA ILE A 664 25.94 24.37 3.36
C ILE A 664 27.12 25.35 3.37
N LYS A 665 26.96 26.52 2.74
CA LYS A 665 27.95 27.60 2.83
C LYS A 665 27.81 28.29 4.20
N PRO A 666 28.89 28.35 5.01
CA PRO A 666 28.83 28.98 6.32
C PRO A 666 28.55 30.49 6.21
N SER A 667 27.78 31.01 7.16
CA SER A 667 27.46 32.43 7.25
C SER A 667 28.70 33.28 7.59
N LEU A 668 28.70 34.59 7.27
CA LEU A 668 29.75 35.52 7.71
C LEU A 668 29.83 35.68 9.23
N LYS A 669 28.79 35.28 9.97
CA LYS A 669 28.76 35.28 11.44
C LYS A 669 29.43 34.03 12.03
N ALA A 670 29.79 33.05 11.20
CA ALA A 670 30.62 31.92 11.60
C ALA A 670 32.05 32.35 12.00
N ASP A 671 32.55 33.50 11.54
CA ASP A 671 33.79 34.12 12.06
C ASP A 671 33.47 34.94 13.32
N ALA A 672 33.16 34.23 14.39
CA ALA A 672 32.83 34.84 15.67
C ALA A 672 34.04 35.52 16.35
N SER A 673 35.25 35.15 15.96
CA SER A 673 36.50 35.74 16.43
C SER A 673 36.83 37.07 15.72
N GLY A 674 36.25 37.31 14.55
CA GLY A 674 36.45 38.52 13.75
C GLY A 674 37.84 38.58 13.08
N ASN A 675 38.50 37.44 12.90
CA ASN A 675 39.86 37.37 12.36
C ASN A 675 39.90 37.20 10.82
N GLY A 676 38.73 37.18 10.18
CA GLY A 676 38.52 37.03 8.75
C GLY A 676 38.52 35.58 8.26
N LYS A 677 38.53 34.58 9.14
CA LYS A 677 38.59 33.16 8.80
C LYS A 677 37.71 32.33 9.73
N ILE A 678 37.06 31.30 9.18
CA ILE A 678 36.37 30.29 9.98
C ILE A 678 37.41 29.27 10.46
N GLY A 679 37.61 29.21 11.77
CA GLY A 679 38.69 28.50 12.42
C GLY A 679 38.28 27.86 13.76
N PRO A 680 39.22 27.15 14.42
CA PRO A 680 38.99 26.59 15.75
C PRO A 680 38.59 27.63 16.80
N GLU A 681 38.98 28.90 16.61
CA GLU A 681 38.63 30.01 17.51
C GLU A 681 37.13 30.30 17.48
N ASP A 682 36.48 30.16 16.33
CA ASP A 682 35.05 30.39 16.19
C ASP A 682 34.23 29.22 16.71
N LEU A 683 34.69 27.98 16.44
CA LEU A 683 34.12 26.79 17.08
C LEU A 683 34.15 26.91 18.61
N MET A 684 35.27 27.40 19.15
CA MET A 684 35.42 27.64 20.57
C MET A 684 34.49 28.75 21.08
N TYR A 685 34.25 29.79 20.28
CA TYR A 685 33.27 30.83 20.61
C TYR A 685 31.86 30.24 20.72
N ILE A 686 31.42 29.47 19.72
CA ILE A 686 30.09 28.84 19.71
C ILE A 686 29.94 27.91 20.91
N LEU A 687 30.91 27.02 21.14
CA LEU A 687 30.86 26.11 22.28
C LEU A 687 30.79 26.86 23.62
N ARG A 688 31.51 27.99 23.78
CA ARG A 688 31.40 28.85 24.96
C ARG A 688 30.06 29.55 25.05
N TYR A 689 29.50 29.99 23.93
CA TYR A 689 28.18 30.59 23.86
C TYR A 689 27.12 29.61 24.37
N LEU A 690 27.14 28.37 23.89
CA LEU A 690 26.21 27.30 24.31
C LEU A 690 26.33 26.95 25.80
N VAL A 691 27.54 26.98 26.36
CA VAL A 691 27.76 26.74 27.80
C VAL A 691 27.25 27.90 28.65
N SER A 692 27.27 29.13 28.13
CA SER A 692 26.83 30.33 28.86
C SER A 692 25.35 30.65 28.65
N HIS A 693 24.73 30.07 27.63
CA HIS A 693 23.32 30.27 27.23
C HIS A 693 22.69 28.91 26.91
N PRO A 694 22.38 28.09 27.95
CA PRO A 694 21.86 26.74 27.79
C PRO A 694 20.41 26.66 27.30
#